data_AF-A0A1D9QHG4-F1
#
_entry.id   AF-A0A1D9QHG4-F1
#
_cell.length_a   1.000
_cell.length_b   1.000
_cell.length_c   1.000
_cell.angle_alpha   90.00
_cell.angle_beta   90.00
_cell.angle_gamma   90.00
#
_symmetry.space_group_name_H-M   'P 1'
#
loop_
_entity.id
_entity.type
_entity.pdbx_description
1 polymer ?
#
loop_
_entity_poly.entity_id
_entity_poly.type
_entity_poly.pdbx_seq_one_letter_code
_entity_poly.pdbx_strand_id
1 'polypeptide(L)'
;MNSTHQSHTSLSEWLSSNFQSVAVRSTSHISPISTVSTSNNSETNPIAIADPPPEQPDLQKLIDGALFNEKIINTYPWTIWGIVFVISGIHWFGRVKRWRRRVLWRRRERYDDDEVSKKMRENLTEYGSGSGSATTNSSGSSTLGSNTPSIKLDNRDEHTPLLANTLPKNTPSYQSTIISHLKAFLIYQPRPIPYFNKILPSNGSSIFILSFLALNIFYTFYHIHFSAFEASVLGDRAGLIFAVNLPLLYILGAKNQPLKILTGVSYESLNIIHRRLGELIMITAMIHAGGMFMMWYMFLKPFSGWTIWDFLTHPCIYLGLLALFTYKSLYVTSLASFRQRWYEMFLGLHVVLQAAALIILYFHHQGARTYVLWALVIFLVDRLVYRLCAKIIMAEAKVSIFSDNETMLLTFHLPQTTPTILSQTLGHSITTGWKATDHIFLTIPSLGRTHTLQAHPFTIFSPAPHPATKTSLLTLLIRSRSGFTSDLLLAAQLKNTLKCRLDGPYGSNHALSLLSDSDLAILIAGGSGIAVTWPLIHYLLAMSKEDENEDTENGRMVKGKRRRIVMIWIIHKREHLEWVNGEEREEVQRRGVEIIIPGATMEVGRPDLEGLMEVVVDGGNGRNGNSSYGKKNKRRIGVVVSGPDGLNRTINNKCAEFVKEGMNLKVTIEKFGW
;
A
#
# COMPACT_ATOMS: atom_id res chain seq x y z
N MET A 1 -3.18 -12.48 -49.98
CA MET A 1 -3.45 -11.04 -50.11
C MET A 1 -4.96 -10.85 -50.17
N ASN A 2 -5.50 -10.07 -49.23
CA ASN A 2 -6.85 -9.51 -49.08
C ASN A 2 -7.38 -9.74 -47.66
N SER A 3 -6.80 -8.95 -46.75
CA SER A 3 -7.34 -8.61 -45.45
C SER A 3 -8.49 -7.62 -45.62
N THR A 4 -9.72 -8.06 -45.41
CA THR A 4 -10.85 -7.15 -45.18
C THR A 4 -10.68 -6.53 -43.79
N HIS A 5 -10.26 -5.28 -43.76
CA HIS A 5 -10.37 -4.37 -42.62
C HIS A 5 -11.83 -4.37 -42.14
N GLN A 6 -12.11 -4.98 -40.98
CA GLN A 6 -13.35 -4.74 -40.26
C GLN A 6 -13.25 -3.37 -39.58
N SER A 7 -14.16 -2.48 -39.96
CA SER A 7 -14.26 -1.08 -39.52
C SER A 7 -14.57 -0.95 -38.03
N HIS A 8 -14.07 0.14 -37.45
CA HIS A 8 -14.07 0.46 -36.03
C HIS A 8 -15.35 1.22 -35.60
N THR A 9 -16.42 0.56 -35.17
CA THR A 9 -17.72 1.24 -34.88
C THR A 9 -17.78 2.08 -33.59
N SER A 10 -17.40 3.35 -33.68
CA SER A 10 -17.11 4.31 -32.60
C SER A 10 -18.28 5.14 -32.03
N LEU A 11 -19.38 4.65 -31.44
CA LEU A 11 -20.56 5.47 -31.02
C LEU A 11 -21.12 6.42 -32.11
N SER A 12 -20.40 7.44 -32.60
CA SER A 12 -20.63 8.14 -33.86
C SER A 12 -20.95 7.20 -35.04
N GLU A 13 -20.21 6.09 -35.22
CA GLU A 13 -20.56 5.11 -36.26
C GLU A 13 -21.84 4.31 -35.94
N TRP A 14 -22.08 3.99 -34.66
CA TRP A 14 -23.32 3.33 -34.22
C TRP A 14 -24.54 4.25 -34.37
N LEU A 15 -24.38 5.53 -34.07
CA LEU A 15 -25.36 6.58 -34.30
C LEU A 15 -25.60 6.73 -35.80
N SER A 16 -24.55 6.88 -36.60
CA SER A 16 -24.68 7.05 -38.05
C SER A 16 -25.39 5.87 -38.71
N SER A 17 -25.07 4.63 -38.34
CA SER A 17 -25.71 3.43 -38.91
C SER A 17 -27.18 3.27 -38.49
N ASN A 18 -27.51 3.52 -37.22
CA ASN A 18 -28.88 3.42 -36.75
C ASN A 18 -29.75 4.59 -37.23
N PHE A 19 -29.22 5.81 -37.33
CA PHE A 19 -29.97 6.98 -37.82
C PHE A 19 -30.03 7.04 -39.36
N GLN A 20 -29.01 6.58 -40.10
CA GLN A 20 -29.09 6.46 -41.58
C GLN A 20 -30.12 5.41 -42.01
N SER A 21 -30.28 4.31 -41.25
CA SER A 21 -31.31 3.29 -41.55
C SER A 21 -32.75 3.83 -41.44
N VAL A 22 -32.95 4.92 -40.69
CA VAL A 22 -34.25 5.59 -40.49
C VAL A 22 -34.55 6.59 -41.62
N ALA A 23 -33.54 7.30 -42.14
CA ALA A 23 -33.71 8.18 -43.29
C ALA A 23 -34.18 7.41 -44.55
N VAL A 24 -33.75 6.15 -44.68
CA VAL A 24 -34.17 5.26 -45.79
C VAL A 24 -35.57 4.67 -45.56
N ARG A 25 -36.04 4.51 -44.31
CA ARG A 25 -37.40 4.02 -44.00
C ARG A 25 -38.48 5.11 -44.04
N SER A 26 -38.12 6.36 -43.80
CA SER A 26 -39.07 7.49 -43.85
C SER A 26 -39.52 7.82 -45.29
N THR A 27 -38.71 7.49 -46.29
CA THR A 27 -39.01 7.73 -47.72
C THR A 27 -39.84 6.62 -48.38
N SER A 28 -40.03 5.45 -47.73
CA SER A 28 -40.76 4.31 -48.30
C SER A 28 -42.24 4.20 -47.87
N HIS A 29 -42.75 5.12 -47.04
CA HIS A 29 -44.15 5.14 -46.60
C HIS A 29 -44.95 6.27 -47.29
N ILE A 30 -45.01 6.25 -48.62
CA ILE A 30 -46.05 6.95 -49.38
C ILE A 30 -46.61 5.96 -50.41
N SER A 31 -47.74 5.34 -50.07
CA SER A 31 -48.51 4.47 -50.96
C SER A 31 -49.32 5.32 -51.96
N PRO A 32 -49.40 4.99 -53.26
CA PRO A 32 -50.23 5.74 -54.20
C PRO A 32 -51.67 5.20 -54.22
N ILE A 33 -52.64 6.11 -54.04
CA ILE A 33 -54.07 5.87 -54.30
C ILE A 33 -54.40 6.31 -55.73
N SER A 34 -55.09 5.44 -56.47
CA SER A 34 -55.73 5.62 -57.78
C SER A 34 -56.66 6.85 -57.82
N THR A 35 -56.85 7.62 -58.90
CA THR A 35 -57.56 7.29 -60.16
C THR A 35 -57.61 8.50 -61.11
N VAL A 36 -57.65 8.20 -62.42
CA VAL A 36 -58.34 8.90 -63.54
C VAL A 36 -57.66 10.09 -64.26
N SER A 37 -57.68 9.92 -65.58
CA SER A 37 -57.15 10.66 -66.72
C SER A 37 -57.86 11.98 -67.06
N THR A 38 -57.08 12.98 -67.53
CA THR A 38 -57.37 13.76 -68.76
C THR A 38 -56.14 14.61 -69.22
N SER A 39 -55.83 14.46 -70.52
CA SER A 39 -55.25 15.42 -71.49
C SER A 39 -54.01 16.28 -71.20
N ASN A 40 -52.99 16.08 -72.05
CA ASN A 40 -52.15 17.04 -72.78
C ASN A 40 -51.64 18.31 -72.07
N ASN A 41 -50.33 18.39 -71.83
CA ASN A 41 -49.42 19.21 -72.65
C ASN A 41 -47.96 19.08 -72.19
N SER A 42 -47.08 19.14 -73.18
CA SER A 42 -45.62 19.19 -73.08
C SER A 42 -45.15 20.46 -72.40
N GLU A 43 -44.43 20.34 -71.28
CA GLU A 43 -43.47 21.34 -70.83
C GLU A 43 -42.38 20.66 -69.98
N THR A 44 -41.14 20.85 -70.40
CA THR A 44 -39.92 20.34 -69.78
C THR A 44 -39.67 21.06 -68.44
N ASN A 45 -39.95 20.39 -67.32
CA ASN A 45 -39.53 20.86 -66.00
C ASN A 45 -38.10 20.42 -65.70
N PRO A 46 -37.23 21.31 -65.16
CA PRO A 46 -35.88 20.95 -64.78
C PRO A 46 -35.90 20.04 -63.55
N ILE A 47 -34.94 19.11 -63.52
CA ILE A 47 -34.68 18.16 -62.45
C ILE A 47 -34.63 18.89 -61.11
N ALA A 48 -35.65 18.67 -60.27
CA ALA A 48 -35.61 19.04 -58.87
C ALA A 48 -34.52 18.19 -58.19
N ILE A 49 -33.38 18.83 -57.92
CA ILE A 49 -32.40 18.32 -56.97
C ILE A 49 -33.15 18.26 -55.64
N ALA A 50 -33.42 17.04 -55.17
CA ALA A 50 -33.95 16.84 -53.83
C ALA A 50 -33.01 17.52 -52.83
N ASP A 51 -33.54 18.47 -52.06
CA ASP A 51 -32.81 19.07 -50.95
C ASP A 51 -32.25 17.96 -50.05
N PRO A 52 -30.98 18.05 -49.60
CA PRO A 52 -30.48 17.11 -48.62
C PRO A 52 -31.39 17.13 -47.38
N PRO A 53 -31.63 15.99 -46.72
CA PRO A 53 -32.48 15.94 -45.53
C PRO A 53 -31.96 16.96 -44.50
N PRO A 54 -32.86 17.66 -43.77
CA PRO A 54 -32.46 18.70 -42.85
C PRO A 54 -31.45 18.12 -41.85
N GLU A 55 -30.24 18.70 -41.82
CA GLU A 55 -29.23 18.38 -40.81
C GLU A 55 -29.90 18.51 -39.44
N GLN A 56 -30.00 17.41 -38.70
CA GLN A 56 -30.51 17.45 -37.33
C GLN A 56 -29.40 18.00 -36.43
N PRO A 57 -29.46 19.28 -36.00
CA PRO A 57 -28.36 19.93 -35.27
C PRO A 57 -28.02 19.22 -33.96
N ASP A 58 -28.98 18.49 -33.40
CA ASP A 58 -28.83 17.75 -32.15
C ASP A 58 -28.07 16.41 -32.34
N LEU A 59 -28.19 15.77 -33.51
CA LEU A 59 -27.41 14.57 -33.81
C LEU A 59 -25.94 14.92 -34.04
N GLN A 60 -25.66 16.01 -34.74
CA GLN A 60 -24.30 16.49 -34.98
C GLN A 60 -23.60 16.85 -33.66
N LYS A 61 -24.29 17.56 -32.76
CA LYS A 61 -23.77 17.86 -31.41
C LYS A 61 -23.44 16.60 -30.60
N LEU A 62 -24.23 15.53 -30.75
CA LEU A 62 -24.00 14.26 -30.05
C LEU A 62 -22.73 13.58 -30.58
N ILE A 63 -22.54 13.59 -31.90
CA ILE A 63 -21.34 13.06 -32.58
C ILE A 63 -20.10 13.86 -32.15
N ASP A 64 -20.18 15.18 -32.17
CA ASP A 64 -19.07 16.06 -31.76
C ASP A 64 -18.69 15.82 -30.29
N GLY A 65 -19.70 15.65 -29.42
CA GLY A 65 -19.50 15.28 -28.01
C GLY A 65 -18.78 13.94 -27.84
N ALA A 66 -19.16 12.92 -28.60
CA ALA A 66 -18.53 11.60 -28.58
C ALA A 66 -17.07 11.63 -29.08
N LEU A 67 -16.81 12.36 -30.17
CA LEU A 67 -15.44 12.55 -30.68
C LEU A 67 -14.55 13.29 -29.68
N PHE A 68 -15.11 14.31 -29.02
CA PHE A 68 -14.40 14.99 -27.94
C PHE A 68 -14.10 14.05 -26.76
N ASN A 69 -15.05 13.19 -26.38
CA ASN A 69 -14.84 12.17 -25.35
C ASN A 69 -13.65 11.25 -25.69
N GLU A 70 -13.56 10.75 -26.92
CA GLU A 70 -12.45 9.91 -27.34
C GLU A 70 -11.10 10.65 -27.24
N LYS A 71 -11.07 11.91 -27.72
CA LYS A 71 -9.87 12.74 -27.69
C LYS A 71 -9.37 12.99 -26.27
N ILE A 72 -10.25 13.35 -25.33
CA ILE A 72 -9.86 13.61 -23.94
C ILE A 72 -9.46 12.33 -23.22
N ILE A 73 -10.12 11.20 -23.48
CA ILE A 73 -9.77 9.93 -22.81
C ILE A 73 -8.39 9.43 -23.26
N ASN A 74 -8.01 9.68 -24.51
CA ASN A 74 -6.68 9.32 -25.02
C ASN A 74 -5.53 10.06 -24.33
N THR A 75 -5.77 11.20 -23.65
CA THR A 75 -4.73 11.90 -22.86
C THR A 75 -4.59 11.35 -21.43
N TYR A 76 -5.57 10.57 -20.96
CA TYR A 76 -5.61 10.04 -19.60
C TYR A 76 -4.41 9.12 -19.26
N PRO A 77 -4.07 8.09 -20.08
CA PRO A 77 -2.93 7.23 -19.78
C PRO A 77 -1.61 8.01 -19.68
N TRP A 78 -1.40 9.00 -20.54
CA TRP A 78 -0.21 9.87 -20.51
C TRP A 78 -0.12 10.69 -19.23
N THR A 79 -1.26 11.20 -18.75
CA THR A 79 -1.34 11.92 -17.48
C THR A 79 -0.95 11.01 -16.31
N ILE A 80 -1.48 9.78 -16.27
CA ILE A 80 -1.12 8.79 -15.24
C ILE A 80 0.37 8.44 -15.30
N TRP A 81 0.91 8.19 -16.50
CA TRP A 81 2.33 7.93 -16.68
C TRP A 81 3.20 9.09 -16.21
N GLY A 82 2.83 10.34 -16.54
CA GLY A 82 3.53 11.54 -16.06
C GLY A 82 3.61 11.59 -14.53
N ILE A 83 2.49 11.32 -13.83
CA ILE A 83 2.45 11.26 -12.37
C ILE A 83 3.37 10.15 -11.83
N VAL A 84 3.31 8.95 -12.42
CA VAL A 84 4.17 7.81 -12.02
C VAL A 84 5.64 8.15 -12.23
N PHE A 85 6.01 8.81 -13.33
CA PHE A 85 7.39 9.22 -13.59
C PHE A 85 7.89 10.26 -12.59
N VAL A 86 7.06 11.24 -12.21
CA VAL A 86 7.43 12.22 -11.17
C VAL A 86 7.68 11.54 -9.83
N ILE A 87 6.78 10.65 -9.40
CA ILE A 87 6.93 9.89 -8.14
C ILE A 87 8.17 9.01 -8.19
N SER A 88 8.40 8.34 -9.33
CA SER A 88 9.59 7.51 -9.57
C SER A 88 10.87 8.36 -9.50
N GLY A 89 10.90 9.53 -10.14
CA GLY A 89 12.01 10.46 -10.08
C GLY A 89 12.36 10.88 -8.65
N ILE A 90 11.34 11.22 -7.85
CA ILE A 90 11.51 11.55 -6.42
C ILE A 90 12.08 10.35 -5.64
N HIS A 91 11.56 9.14 -5.88
CA HIS A 91 12.02 7.92 -5.23
C HIS A 91 13.51 7.65 -5.53
N TRP A 92 13.86 7.62 -6.81
CA TRP A 92 15.22 7.30 -7.28
C TRP A 92 16.22 8.39 -6.90
N PHE A 93 15.84 9.67 -6.99
CA PHE A 93 16.67 10.78 -6.50
C PHE A 93 16.94 10.64 -4.99
N GLY A 94 15.90 10.30 -4.21
CA GLY A 94 16.04 10.03 -2.79
C GLY A 94 16.95 8.83 -2.49
N ARG A 95 16.94 7.80 -3.34
CA ARG A 95 17.82 6.62 -3.24
C ARG A 95 19.27 6.96 -3.57
N VAL A 96 19.52 7.73 -4.64
CA VAL A 96 20.86 8.19 -5.01
C VAL A 96 21.44 9.12 -3.94
N LYS A 97 20.65 10.06 -3.41
CA LYS A 97 21.07 10.93 -2.29
C LYS A 97 21.45 10.12 -1.06
N ARG A 98 20.69 9.06 -0.74
CA ARG A 98 21.01 8.13 0.35
C ARG A 98 22.32 7.37 0.11
N TRP A 99 22.49 6.82 -1.09
CA TRP A 99 23.72 6.15 -1.49
C TRP A 99 24.94 7.08 -1.41
N ARG A 100 24.87 8.27 -2.02
CA ARG A 100 25.94 9.29 -1.94
C ARG A 100 26.29 9.64 -0.50
N ARG A 101 25.29 9.82 0.37
CA ARG A 101 25.54 10.07 1.79
C ARG A 101 26.27 8.92 2.46
N ARG A 102 25.87 7.66 2.24
CA ARG A 102 26.59 6.50 2.80
C ARG A 102 28.04 6.44 2.31
N VAL A 103 28.29 6.73 1.04
CA VAL A 103 29.64 6.80 0.48
C VAL A 103 30.44 7.97 1.09
N LEU A 104 29.81 9.14 1.28
CA LEU A 104 30.45 10.31 1.89
C LEU A 104 30.73 10.12 3.38
N TRP A 105 29.85 9.46 4.14
CA TRP A 105 30.11 9.07 5.53
C TRP A 105 31.36 8.19 5.58
N ARG A 106 31.42 7.13 4.75
CA ARG A 106 32.61 6.27 4.60
C ARG A 106 33.87 6.98 4.09
N ARG A 107 33.75 8.13 3.40
CA ARG A 107 34.91 8.93 2.95
C ARG A 107 35.34 9.95 3.99
N ARG A 108 34.40 10.53 4.73
CA ARG A 108 34.68 11.47 5.81
C ARG A 108 35.35 10.77 6.97
N GLU A 109 34.91 9.55 7.30
CA GLU A 109 35.62 8.68 8.25
C GLU A 109 37.07 8.50 7.79
N ARG A 110 37.29 8.07 6.54
CA ARG A 110 38.66 7.97 5.98
C ARG A 110 39.49 9.26 6.05
N TYR A 111 38.89 10.43 5.82
CA TYR A 111 39.60 11.71 5.88
C TYR A 111 39.90 12.16 7.31
N ASP A 112 38.92 12.07 8.22
CA ASP A 112 39.11 12.36 9.65
C ASP A 112 40.15 11.37 10.24
N ASP A 113 40.19 10.12 9.76
CA ASP A 113 41.19 9.10 10.11
C ASP A 113 42.59 9.43 9.61
N ASP A 114 42.72 9.96 8.39
CA ASP A 114 44.00 10.41 7.83
C ASP A 114 44.52 11.64 8.58
N GLU A 115 43.64 12.56 8.98
CA GLU A 115 43.99 13.74 9.78
C GLU A 115 44.41 13.37 11.22
N VAL A 116 43.67 12.45 11.88
CA VAL A 116 44.03 11.93 13.21
C VAL A 116 45.32 11.12 13.15
N SER A 117 45.51 10.27 12.14
CA SER A 117 46.77 9.53 11.94
C SER A 117 47.95 10.46 11.70
N LYS A 118 47.75 11.54 10.95
CA LYS A 118 48.77 12.57 10.70
C LYS A 118 49.12 13.33 11.99
N LYS A 119 48.14 13.78 12.75
CA LYS A 119 48.33 14.43 14.06
C LYS A 119 49.00 13.50 15.07
N MET A 120 48.68 12.21 15.07
CA MET A 120 49.32 11.23 15.95
C MET A 120 50.78 10.98 15.57
N ARG A 121 51.10 10.95 14.26
CA ARG A 121 52.49 10.88 13.78
C ARG A 121 53.28 12.14 14.14
N GLU A 122 52.68 13.32 14.02
CA GLU A 122 53.29 14.60 14.40
C GLU A 122 53.52 14.68 15.93
N ASN A 123 52.57 14.21 16.74
CA ASN A 123 52.71 14.15 18.21
C ASN A 123 53.76 13.12 18.66
N LEU A 124 53.90 12.00 17.96
CA LEU A 124 54.94 10.99 18.25
C LEU A 124 56.34 11.49 17.93
N THR A 125 56.49 12.40 16.97
CA THR A 125 57.76 13.09 16.71
C THR A 125 58.07 14.18 17.75
N GLU A 126 57.06 14.72 18.44
CA GLU A 126 57.23 15.78 19.45
C GLU A 126 57.45 15.23 20.87
N TYR A 127 56.96 14.02 21.18
CA TYR A 127 57.09 13.37 22.50
C TYR A 127 58.29 12.43 22.67
N GLY A 128 59.26 12.46 21.75
CA GLY A 128 60.54 11.75 21.90
C GLY A 128 61.44 12.26 23.03
N SER A 129 60.99 13.24 23.83
CA SER A 129 61.75 13.82 24.95
C SER A 129 60.83 14.12 26.14
N GLY A 130 60.63 13.16 27.06
CA GLY A 130 59.96 13.47 28.35
C GLY A 130 59.33 12.28 29.05
N SER A 131 59.98 11.83 30.13
CA SER A 131 59.54 10.76 31.04
C SER A 131 58.53 11.25 32.09
N GLY A 132 57.57 10.38 32.49
CA GLY A 132 57.22 10.19 33.91
C GLY A 132 55.74 10.24 34.36
N SER A 133 55.22 9.04 34.68
CA SER A 133 54.47 8.65 35.91
C SER A 133 52.98 9.00 36.20
N ALA A 134 52.32 8.00 36.83
CA ALA A 134 51.18 8.01 37.77
C ALA A 134 49.74 8.21 37.21
N THR A 135 48.62 7.64 37.70
CA THR A 135 48.23 6.67 38.77
C THR A 135 46.75 6.28 38.56
N THR A 136 46.30 5.23 39.26
CA THR A 136 44.99 4.55 39.30
C THR A 136 43.81 5.33 39.95
N ASN A 137 42.54 4.98 39.64
CA ASN A 137 41.44 4.78 40.64
C ASN A 137 40.08 4.23 40.08
N SER A 138 39.38 3.53 40.98
CA SER A 138 38.10 2.75 41.02
C SER A 138 36.79 3.46 40.62
N SER A 139 35.77 2.84 40.00
CA SER A 139 34.68 1.90 40.44
C SER A 139 33.64 2.42 41.45
N GLY A 140 32.36 2.40 41.05
CA GLY A 140 31.17 2.61 41.91
C GLY A 140 29.85 2.26 41.20
N SER A 141 29.08 1.35 41.80
CA SER A 141 27.78 0.80 41.35
C SER A 141 26.67 1.22 42.32
N SER A 142 25.46 1.50 41.85
CA SER A 142 24.26 1.51 42.70
C SER A 142 22.96 1.20 41.94
N THR A 143 22.22 0.24 42.49
CA THR A 143 20.84 -0.17 42.19
C THR A 143 19.86 0.65 43.02
N LEU A 144 18.67 0.99 42.50
CA LEU A 144 17.57 1.57 43.30
C LEU A 144 16.23 0.88 43.01
N GLY A 145 15.54 0.53 44.10
CA GLY A 145 14.32 -0.27 44.14
C GLY A 145 13.01 0.52 44.07
N SER A 146 11.95 -0.29 44.02
CA SER A 146 10.52 0.01 43.92
C SER A 146 9.92 0.65 45.18
N ASN A 147 8.94 1.54 45.01
CA ASN A 147 7.80 1.70 45.92
C ASN A 147 6.63 2.38 45.18
N THR A 148 5.43 1.80 45.24
CA THR A 148 4.18 2.36 44.72
C THR A 148 3.08 2.19 45.78
N PRO A 149 2.29 3.23 46.11
CA PRO A 149 1.06 3.05 46.88
C PRO A 149 -0.18 2.96 45.96
N SER A 150 -1.10 2.09 46.36
CA SER A 150 -2.40 1.83 45.72
C SER A 150 -3.48 2.85 46.14
N ILE A 151 -4.27 3.35 45.18
CA ILE A 151 -5.56 4.03 45.45
C ILE A 151 -6.64 3.43 44.53
N LYS A 152 -7.82 3.16 45.12
CA LYS A 152 -9.03 2.59 44.51
C LYS A 152 -10.03 3.68 44.07
N LEU A 153 -10.90 3.31 43.11
CA LEU A 153 -12.18 3.92 42.65
C LEU A 153 -12.06 5.15 41.70
N ASP A 154 -12.88 5.40 40.69
CA ASP A 154 -14.20 4.91 40.24
C ASP A 154 -14.33 5.14 38.70
N ASN A 155 -15.28 4.45 38.06
CA ASN A 155 -15.70 4.49 36.66
C ASN A 155 -15.60 5.85 35.94
N ARG A 156 -14.87 5.92 34.79
CA ARG A 156 -15.21 6.67 33.55
C ARG A 156 -14.10 6.61 32.47
N ASP A 157 -14.53 6.41 31.22
CA ASP A 157 -13.86 6.57 29.90
C ASP A 157 -12.58 5.77 29.56
N GLU A 158 -12.75 4.72 28.74
CA GLU A 158 -11.72 3.80 28.21
C GLU A 158 -10.68 4.43 27.25
N HIS A 159 -10.72 5.75 27.01
CA HIS A 159 -9.87 6.41 26.01
C HIS A 159 -8.78 7.31 26.58
N THR A 160 -8.72 7.46 27.90
CA THR A 160 -7.78 8.32 28.61
C THR A 160 -6.74 7.50 29.37
N PRO A 161 -5.45 7.83 29.31
CA PRO A 161 -4.46 7.22 30.21
C PRO A 161 -4.84 7.57 31.66
N LEU A 162 -4.99 6.57 32.51
CA LEU A 162 -5.51 6.70 33.88
C LEU A 162 -4.51 7.34 34.86
N LEU A 163 -3.31 7.69 34.41
CA LEU A 163 -2.29 8.39 35.18
C LEU A 163 -1.61 9.43 34.29
N ALA A 164 -2.06 10.69 34.36
CA ALA A 164 -1.32 11.81 33.81
C ALA A 164 -0.39 12.35 34.90
N ASN A 165 0.89 11.96 34.88
CA ASN A 165 1.90 12.70 35.64
C ASN A 165 2.17 14.02 34.91
N THR A 166 1.50 15.09 35.32
CA THR A 166 1.79 16.45 34.87
C THR A 166 3.13 16.91 35.45
N LEU A 167 4.22 16.54 34.78
CA LEU A 167 5.52 17.20 34.96
C LEU A 167 5.50 18.54 34.20
N PRO A 168 6.09 19.62 34.76
CA PRO A 168 6.12 20.93 34.12
C PRO A 168 6.92 20.88 32.79
N LYS A 169 6.24 21.19 31.68
CA LYS A 169 6.82 21.26 30.33
C LYS A 169 7.68 22.52 30.18
N ASN A 170 8.99 22.39 30.39
CA ASN A 170 9.97 23.30 29.78
C ASN A 170 10.40 22.72 28.43
N THR A 171 9.52 22.82 27.42
CA THR A 171 9.86 22.37 26.06
C THR A 171 10.77 23.40 25.40
N PRO A 172 11.97 23.01 24.96
CA PRO A 172 12.84 23.91 24.22
C PRO A 172 12.20 24.35 22.90
N SER A 173 12.17 25.66 22.65
CA SER A 173 11.70 26.23 21.37
C SER A 173 12.70 25.92 20.26
N TYR A 174 12.41 24.89 19.48
CA TYR A 174 13.09 24.60 18.23
C TYR A 174 12.60 25.57 17.15
N GLN A 175 13.47 25.98 16.22
CA GLN A 175 13.08 26.80 15.06
C GLN A 175 12.18 26.00 14.11
N SER A 176 10.87 26.07 14.34
CA SER A 176 9.87 25.51 13.43
C SER A 176 9.86 26.30 12.12
N THR A 177 9.91 25.58 11.00
CA THR A 177 9.79 26.16 9.66
C THR A 177 8.43 25.85 9.06
N ILE A 178 7.99 26.62 8.05
CA ILE A 178 6.78 26.31 7.28
C ILE A 178 6.83 24.88 6.72
N ILE A 179 8.02 24.42 6.31
CA ILE A 179 8.24 23.05 5.82
C ILE A 179 8.00 22.03 6.95
N SER A 180 8.42 22.33 8.18
CA SER A 180 8.17 21.49 9.36
C SER A 180 6.67 21.37 9.66
N HIS A 181 5.93 22.48 9.60
CA HIS A 181 4.47 22.47 9.75
C HIS A 181 3.79 21.65 8.64
N LEU A 182 4.20 21.81 7.38
CA LEU A 182 3.65 21.06 6.27
C LEU A 182 3.92 19.55 6.41
N LYS A 183 5.15 19.16 6.78
CA LYS A 183 5.49 17.75 7.03
C LYS A 183 4.68 17.18 8.19
N ALA A 184 4.58 17.90 9.30
CA ALA A 184 3.77 17.51 10.44
C ALA A 184 2.31 17.30 10.04
N PHE A 185 1.76 18.24 9.25
CA PHE A 185 0.41 18.12 8.72
C PHE A 185 0.23 16.87 7.86
N LEU A 186 1.18 16.54 6.96
CA LEU A 186 1.11 15.35 6.11
C LEU A 186 1.23 14.03 6.89
N ILE A 187 2.01 14.03 7.97
CA ILE A 187 2.17 12.88 8.86
C ILE A 187 0.90 12.65 9.68
N TYR A 188 0.28 13.72 10.18
CA TYR A 188 -0.89 13.65 11.06
C TYR A 188 -2.00 12.74 10.52
N GLN A 189 -2.57 11.94 11.43
CA GLN A 189 -3.67 11.03 11.15
C GLN A 189 -4.92 11.43 11.94
N PRO A 190 -6.02 11.80 11.24
CA PRO A 190 -7.28 12.20 11.86
C PRO A 190 -7.91 11.11 12.73
N ARG A 191 -8.84 11.53 13.60
CA ARG A 191 -9.66 10.60 14.38
C ARG A 191 -10.64 9.85 13.46
N PRO A 192 -10.97 8.57 13.75
CA PRO A 192 -12.04 7.86 13.05
C PRO A 192 -13.34 8.66 13.08
N ILE A 193 -14.11 8.55 12.01
CA ILE A 193 -15.42 9.19 11.93
C ILE A 193 -16.36 8.44 12.88
N PRO A 194 -16.97 9.11 13.89
CA PRO A 194 -17.72 8.45 14.97
C PRO A 194 -18.79 7.49 14.49
N TYR A 195 -19.54 7.87 13.44
CA TYR A 195 -20.67 7.09 12.94
C TYR A 195 -20.30 5.80 12.19
N PHE A 196 -19.11 5.76 11.58
CA PHE A 196 -18.71 4.65 10.69
C PHE A 196 -17.55 3.81 11.25
N ASN A 197 -16.99 4.23 12.40
CA ASN A 197 -15.77 3.67 13.00
C ASN A 197 -14.65 3.42 11.96
N LYS A 198 -14.58 4.27 10.93
CA LYS A 198 -13.67 4.11 9.80
C LYS A 198 -12.42 4.91 10.07
N ILE A 199 -11.30 4.22 10.17
CA ILE A 199 -9.98 4.84 10.35
C ILE A 199 -9.57 5.52 9.05
N LEU A 200 -9.27 6.81 9.15
CA LEU A 200 -8.77 7.60 8.04
C LEU A 200 -7.26 7.39 7.88
N PRO A 201 -6.74 7.37 6.65
CA PRO A 201 -5.30 7.45 6.40
C PRO A 201 -4.70 8.75 6.95
N SER A 202 -3.36 8.84 6.96
CA SER A 202 -2.70 10.13 7.20
C SER A 202 -3.19 11.19 6.21
N ASN A 203 -3.09 12.47 6.59
CA ASN A 203 -3.48 13.58 5.71
C ASN A 203 -2.74 13.52 4.37
N GLY A 204 -1.45 13.17 4.34
CA GLY A 204 -0.71 13.02 3.09
C GLY A 204 -1.27 11.93 2.19
N SER A 205 -1.59 10.76 2.75
CA SER A 205 -2.23 9.67 2.00
C SER A 205 -3.61 10.07 1.51
N SER A 206 -4.37 10.79 2.34
CA SER A 206 -5.72 11.25 2.03
C SER A 206 -5.71 12.29 0.90
N ILE A 207 -4.80 13.27 0.94
CA ILE A 207 -4.62 14.25 -0.14
C ILE A 207 -4.25 13.54 -1.44
N PHE A 208 -3.30 12.60 -1.39
CA PHE A 208 -2.91 11.86 -2.59
C PHE A 208 -4.10 11.11 -3.22
N ILE A 209 -4.89 10.41 -2.41
CA ILE A 209 -6.10 9.71 -2.87
C ILE A 209 -7.13 10.71 -3.42
N LEU A 210 -7.37 11.82 -2.71
CA LEU A 210 -8.32 12.84 -3.14
C LEU A 210 -7.89 13.51 -4.45
N SER A 211 -6.61 13.79 -4.65
CA SER A 211 -6.08 14.31 -5.92
C SER A 211 -6.28 13.31 -7.07
N PHE A 212 -6.06 12.01 -6.81
CA PHE A 212 -6.33 10.96 -7.80
C PHE A 212 -7.82 10.84 -8.14
N LEU A 213 -8.71 10.94 -7.14
CA LEU A 213 -10.15 10.95 -7.37
C LEU A 213 -10.59 12.23 -8.10
N ALA A 214 -10.07 13.39 -7.72
CA ALA A 214 -10.35 14.67 -8.36
C ALA A 214 -9.92 14.68 -9.83
N LEU A 215 -8.79 14.04 -10.17
CA LEU A 215 -8.37 13.85 -11.56
C LEU A 215 -9.43 13.07 -12.35
N ASN A 216 -9.94 11.97 -11.81
CA ASN A 216 -10.97 11.20 -12.49
C ASN A 216 -12.30 11.95 -12.59
N ILE A 217 -12.69 12.69 -11.55
CA ILE A 217 -13.86 13.57 -11.57
C ILE A 217 -13.70 14.63 -12.66
N PHE A 218 -12.53 15.28 -12.75
CA PHE A 218 -12.22 16.23 -13.81
C PHE A 218 -12.41 15.59 -15.19
N TYR A 219 -11.77 14.44 -15.45
CA TYR A 219 -11.91 13.75 -16.74
C TYR A 219 -13.35 13.28 -17.02
N THR A 220 -14.16 13.02 -16.00
CA THR A 220 -15.58 12.63 -16.14
C THR A 220 -16.46 13.83 -16.50
N PHE A 221 -16.24 15.02 -15.91
CA PHE A 221 -17.16 16.15 -16.02
C PHE A 221 -16.63 17.35 -16.82
N TYR A 222 -15.36 17.35 -17.24
CA TYR A 222 -14.76 18.49 -17.94
C TYR A 222 -15.51 18.87 -19.22
N HIS A 223 -16.04 20.09 -19.32
CA HIS A 223 -16.77 20.54 -20.51
C HIS A 223 -18.10 19.77 -20.77
N ILE A 224 -18.82 19.41 -19.69
CA ILE A 224 -20.21 18.89 -19.72
C ILE A 224 -21.12 19.94 -19.06
N HIS A 225 -22.16 20.41 -19.74
CA HIS A 225 -23.05 21.49 -19.25
C HIS A 225 -24.33 21.00 -18.55
N PHE A 226 -24.34 19.75 -18.05
CA PHE A 226 -25.42 19.15 -17.23
C PHE A 226 -26.84 19.33 -17.80
N SER A 227 -26.98 19.38 -19.12
CA SER A 227 -28.28 19.33 -19.80
C SER A 227 -28.79 17.89 -19.96
N ALA A 228 -30.11 17.71 -20.15
CA ALA A 228 -30.69 16.39 -20.44
C ALA A 228 -30.12 15.76 -21.72
N PHE A 229 -29.76 16.61 -22.70
CA PHE A 229 -29.06 16.23 -23.92
C PHE A 229 -27.67 15.65 -23.60
N GLU A 230 -26.84 16.41 -22.87
CA GLU A 230 -25.47 16.00 -22.56
C GLU A 230 -25.40 14.85 -21.54
N ALA A 231 -26.49 14.48 -20.87
CA ALA A 231 -26.53 13.29 -20.02
C ALA A 231 -26.13 12.02 -20.79
N SER A 232 -26.45 11.95 -22.09
CA SER A 232 -26.04 10.85 -22.98
C SER A 232 -24.55 10.89 -23.29
N VAL A 233 -24.00 12.08 -23.55
CA VAL A 233 -22.56 12.32 -23.77
C VAL A 233 -21.75 12.02 -22.50
N LEU A 234 -22.27 12.40 -21.33
CA LEU A 234 -21.71 12.07 -20.03
C LEU A 234 -21.76 10.55 -19.77
N GLY A 235 -22.84 9.89 -20.20
CA GLY A 235 -22.97 8.43 -20.12
C GLY A 235 -21.89 7.71 -20.93
N ASP A 236 -21.68 8.12 -22.17
CA ASP A 236 -20.60 7.60 -23.02
C ASP A 236 -19.22 7.82 -22.37
N ARG A 237 -18.96 9.05 -21.93
CA ARG A 237 -17.71 9.39 -21.23
C ARG A 237 -17.47 8.56 -19.98
N ALA A 238 -18.50 8.37 -19.15
CA ALA A 238 -18.38 7.57 -17.93
C ALA A 238 -18.04 6.10 -18.24
N GLY A 239 -18.52 5.56 -19.36
CA GLY A 239 -18.14 4.24 -19.87
C GLY A 239 -16.68 4.19 -20.33
N LEU A 240 -16.19 5.23 -20.98
CA LEU A 240 -14.77 5.33 -21.36
C LEU A 240 -13.85 5.50 -20.14
N ILE A 241 -14.24 6.31 -19.14
CA ILE A 241 -13.52 6.46 -17.86
C ILE A 241 -13.47 5.13 -17.11
N PHE A 242 -14.57 4.37 -17.13
CA PHE A 242 -14.58 3.02 -16.58
C PHE A 242 -13.52 2.15 -17.26
N ALA A 243 -13.54 2.10 -18.59
CA ALA A 243 -12.67 1.22 -19.36
C ALA A 243 -11.18 1.60 -19.22
N VAL A 244 -10.82 2.89 -19.38
CA VAL A 244 -9.43 3.37 -19.31
C VAL A 244 -8.77 3.12 -17.95
N ASN A 245 -9.57 3.04 -16.88
CA ASN A 245 -9.09 2.76 -15.53
C ASN A 245 -8.90 1.26 -15.24
N LEU A 246 -9.42 0.34 -16.07
CA LEU A 246 -9.30 -1.10 -15.81
C LEU A 246 -7.85 -1.58 -15.72
N PRO A 247 -6.94 -1.25 -16.65
CA PRO A 247 -5.54 -1.67 -16.54
C PRO A 247 -4.89 -1.18 -15.24
N LEU A 248 -5.16 0.07 -14.84
CA LEU A 248 -4.65 0.64 -13.61
C LEU A 248 -5.21 -0.08 -12.37
N LEU A 249 -6.51 -0.40 -12.36
CA LEU A 249 -7.14 -1.16 -11.28
C LEU A 249 -6.47 -2.52 -11.07
N TYR A 250 -6.20 -3.24 -12.16
CA TYR A 250 -5.56 -4.55 -12.12
C TYR A 250 -4.08 -4.47 -11.69
N ILE A 251 -3.31 -3.49 -12.18
CA ILE A 251 -1.91 -3.28 -11.73
C ILE A 251 -1.87 -2.97 -10.23
N LEU A 252 -2.74 -2.09 -9.73
CA LEU A 252 -2.76 -1.71 -8.32
C LEU A 252 -3.14 -2.88 -7.39
N GLY A 253 -3.89 -3.86 -7.90
CA GLY A 253 -4.24 -5.09 -7.19
C GLY A 253 -3.21 -6.21 -7.30
N ALA A 254 -2.28 -6.14 -8.26
CA ALA A 254 -1.25 -7.14 -8.49
C ALA A 254 -0.20 -7.15 -7.35
N LYS A 255 0.20 -8.36 -6.92
CA LYS A 255 1.18 -8.53 -5.83
C LYS A 255 2.60 -8.23 -6.32
N ASN A 256 2.90 -8.70 -7.52
CA ASN A 256 4.19 -8.50 -8.19
C ASN A 256 4.02 -7.44 -9.28
N GLN A 257 3.88 -6.19 -8.86
CA GLN A 257 3.68 -5.07 -9.78
C GLN A 257 4.98 -4.26 -10.00
N PRO A 258 5.26 -3.83 -11.23
CA PRO A 258 6.44 -3.01 -11.54
C PRO A 258 6.43 -1.66 -10.80
N LEU A 259 5.26 -1.18 -10.38
CA LEU A 259 5.11 0.04 -9.58
C LEU A 259 5.91 -0.01 -8.27
N LYS A 260 6.13 -1.19 -7.68
CA LYS A 260 6.98 -1.34 -6.49
C LYS A 260 8.42 -0.94 -6.76
N ILE A 261 8.96 -1.26 -7.94
CA ILE A 261 10.33 -0.90 -8.33
C ILE A 261 10.42 0.60 -8.64
N LEU A 262 9.39 1.14 -9.32
CA LEU A 262 9.36 2.55 -9.72
C LEU A 262 9.21 3.48 -8.51
N THR A 263 8.25 3.19 -7.64
CA THR A 263 7.86 4.10 -6.53
C THR A 263 8.50 3.73 -5.19
N GLY A 264 8.97 2.48 -5.04
CA GLY A 264 9.41 1.92 -3.76
C GLY A 264 8.29 1.68 -2.75
N VAL A 265 7.03 1.88 -3.15
CA VAL A 265 5.85 1.70 -2.31
C VAL A 265 5.42 0.23 -2.38
N SER A 266 5.01 -0.30 -1.23
CA SER A 266 4.57 -1.68 -1.10
C SER A 266 3.20 -1.88 -1.78
N TYR A 267 2.90 -3.10 -2.24
CA TYR A 267 1.61 -3.37 -2.91
C TYR A 267 0.43 -3.20 -1.93
N GLU A 268 0.63 -3.40 -0.63
CA GLU A 268 -0.38 -3.22 0.41
C GLU A 268 -0.79 -1.75 0.53
N SER A 269 0.18 -0.85 0.44
CA SER A 269 -0.05 0.58 0.44
C SER A 269 -0.80 1.02 -0.83
N LEU A 270 -0.41 0.47 -1.99
CA LEU A 270 -1.09 0.72 -3.28
C LEU A 270 -2.51 0.14 -3.33
N ASN A 271 -2.77 -0.94 -2.60
CA ASN A 271 -4.10 -1.56 -2.53
C ASN A 271 -5.16 -0.62 -1.91
N ILE A 272 -4.75 0.42 -1.16
CA ILE A 272 -5.69 1.47 -0.74
C ILE A 272 -6.28 2.19 -1.96
N ILE A 273 -5.46 2.46 -2.98
CA ILE A 273 -5.87 3.12 -4.22
C ILE A 273 -6.72 2.16 -5.06
N HIS A 274 -6.35 0.87 -5.15
CA HIS A 274 -7.19 -0.14 -5.81
C HIS A 274 -8.64 -0.13 -5.29
N ARG A 275 -8.82 -0.08 -3.96
CA ARG A 275 -10.17 -0.03 -3.36
C ARG A 275 -10.94 1.25 -3.72
N ARG A 276 -10.27 2.41 -3.69
CA ARG A 276 -10.90 3.71 -4.02
C ARG A 276 -11.21 3.84 -5.50
N LEU A 277 -10.35 3.29 -6.36
CA LEU A 277 -10.59 3.22 -7.78
C LEU A 277 -11.74 2.26 -8.10
N GLY A 278 -11.83 1.11 -7.42
CA GLY A 278 -12.96 0.18 -7.53
C GLY A 278 -14.30 0.82 -7.17
N GLU A 279 -14.34 1.60 -6.09
CA GLU A 279 -15.51 2.42 -5.70
C GLU A 279 -15.88 3.44 -6.80
N LEU A 280 -14.87 4.16 -7.33
CA LEU A 280 -15.06 5.18 -8.37
C LEU A 280 -15.59 4.60 -9.67
N ILE A 281 -15.00 3.53 -10.20
CA ILE A 281 -15.47 2.93 -11.46
C ILE A 281 -16.89 2.38 -11.32
N MET A 282 -17.31 1.98 -10.12
CA MET A 282 -18.70 1.59 -9.91
C MET A 282 -19.65 2.77 -10.05
N ILE A 283 -19.26 3.94 -9.54
CA ILE A 283 -20.03 5.18 -9.74
C ILE A 283 -20.10 5.53 -11.23
N THR A 284 -18.97 5.47 -11.96
CA THR A 284 -18.98 5.78 -13.40
C THR A 284 -19.79 4.77 -14.22
N ALA A 285 -19.81 3.49 -13.85
CA ALA A 285 -20.68 2.50 -14.49
C ALA A 285 -22.18 2.79 -14.26
N MET A 286 -22.55 3.29 -13.08
CA MET A 286 -23.93 3.72 -12.80
C MET A 286 -24.30 4.98 -13.60
N ILE A 287 -23.38 5.95 -13.72
CA ILE A 287 -23.56 7.14 -14.58
C ILE A 287 -23.70 6.71 -16.05
N HIS A 288 -22.88 5.78 -16.51
CA HIS A 288 -22.94 5.22 -17.86
C HIS A 288 -24.32 4.59 -18.13
N ALA A 289 -24.79 3.70 -17.25
CA ALA A 289 -26.10 3.07 -17.40
C ALA A 289 -27.25 4.09 -17.42
N GLY A 290 -27.19 5.10 -16.53
CA GLY A 290 -28.16 6.19 -16.51
C GLY A 290 -28.13 7.05 -17.79
N GLY A 291 -26.93 7.37 -18.28
CA GLY A 291 -26.76 8.13 -19.52
C GLY A 291 -27.18 7.35 -20.77
N MET A 292 -26.97 6.04 -20.83
CA MET A 292 -27.51 5.18 -21.90
C MET A 292 -29.04 5.10 -21.85
N PHE A 293 -29.64 5.12 -20.67
CA PHE A 293 -31.09 5.24 -20.53
C PHE A 293 -31.61 6.61 -20.98
N MET A 294 -30.89 7.69 -20.67
CA MET A 294 -31.19 9.03 -21.21
C MET A 294 -31.06 9.09 -22.73
N MET A 295 -30.06 8.41 -23.30
CA MET A 295 -29.88 8.28 -24.75
C MET A 295 -31.11 7.64 -25.41
N TRP A 296 -31.63 6.56 -24.79
CA TRP A 296 -32.88 5.96 -25.25
C TRP A 296 -34.06 6.92 -25.15
N TYR A 297 -34.26 7.54 -23.97
CA TYR A 297 -35.42 8.38 -23.70
C TYR A 297 -35.47 9.64 -24.59
N MET A 298 -34.32 10.30 -24.77
CA MET A 298 -34.21 11.56 -25.48
C MET A 298 -34.04 11.40 -27.00
N PHE A 299 -33.39 10.32 -27.45
CA PHE A 299 -33.03 10.17 -28.87
C PHE A 299 -33.67 8.95 -29.53
N LEU A 300 -33.40 7.74 -29.02
CA LEU A 300 -33.83 6.52 -29.72
C LEU A 300 -35.36 6.38 -29.74
N LYS A 301 -36.04 6.76 -28.65
CA LYS A 301 -37.50 6.72 -28.58
C LYS A 301 -38.15 7.78 -29.49
N PRO A 302 -37.79 9.09 -29.45
CA PRO A 302 -38.48 10.09 -30.27
C PRO A 302 -38.10 10.05 -31.75
N PHE A 303 -36.83 9.78 -32.08
CA PHE A 303 -36.32 9.91 -33.44
C PHE A 303 -36.22 8.57 -34.20
N SER A 304 -36.03 7.45 -33.50
CA SER A 304 -35.94 6.11 -34.12
C SER A 304 -37.12 5.20 -33.78
N GLY A 305 -38.05 5.65 -32.93
CA GLY A 305 -39.23 4.88 -32.53
C GLY A 305 -38.93 3.67 -31.63
N TRP A 306 -37.73 3.57 -31.05
CA TRP A 306 -37.35 2.41 -30.23
C TRP A 306 -38.22 2.31 -28.98
N THR A 307 -38.89 1.18 -28.81
CA THR A 307 -39.56 0.86 -27.55
C THR A 307 -38.53 0.53 -26.47
N ILE A 308 -38.98 0.47 -25.21
CA ILE A 308 -38.11 0.03 -24.11
C ILE A 308 -37.66 -1.43 -24.31
N TRP A 309 -38.48 -2.26 -24.97
CA TRP A 309 -38.13 -3.65 -25.27
C TRP A 309 -37.02 -3.73 -26.31
N ASP A 310 -37.10 -2.94 -27.39
CA ASP A 310 -36.05 -2.87 -28.41
C ASP A 310 -34.72 -2.41 -27.80
N PHE A 311 -34.79 -1.42 -26.91
CA PHE A 311 -33.62 -0.95 -26.17
C PHE A 311 -33.00 -2.04 -25.29
N LEU A 312 -33.80 -2.68 -24.44
CA LEU A 312 -33.30 -3.67 -23.48
C LEU A 312 -32.82 -4.96 -24.14
N THR A 313 -33.36 -5.34 -25.29
CA THR A 313 -32.96 -6.55 -26.04
C THR A 313 -31.81 -6.32 -27.01
N HIS A 314 -31.44 -5.06 -27.28
CA HIS A 314 -30.31 -4.75 -28.14
C HIS A 314 -29.00 -5.33 -27.53
N PRO A 315 -28.15 -6.02 -28.34
CA PRO A 315 -26.96 -6.72 -27.86
C PRO A 315 -26.02 -5.90 -26.97
N CYS A 316 -25.76 -4.66 -27.36
CA CYS A 316 -24.93 -3.77 -26.56
C CYS A 316 -25.56 -3.50 -25.18
N ILE A 317 -26.87 -3.29 -25.10
CA ILE A 317 -27.55 -2.89 -23.87
C ILE A 317 -27.67 -4.05 -22.89
N TYR A 318 -28.13 -5.24 -23.32
CA TYR A 318 -28.25 -6.36 -22.39
C TYR A 318 -26.88 -6.84 -21.90
N LEU A 319 -25.83 -6.82 -22.75
CA LEU A 319 -24.46 -7.12 -22.30
C LEU A 319 -23.94 -6.05 -21.34
N GLY A 320 -24.32 -4.79 -21.52
CA GLY A 320 -24.00 -3.70 -20.60
C GLY A 320 -24.68 -3.85 -19.24
N LEU A 321 -25.95 -4.24 -19.22
CA LEU A 321 -26.68 -4.55 -17.99
C LEU A 321 -26.10 -5.77 -17.27
N LEU A 322 -25.73 -6.82 -18.02
CA LEU A 322 -25.06 -8.00 -17.48
C LEU A 322 -23.67 -7.64 -16.91
N ALA A 323 -22.90 -6.79 -17.59
CA ALA A 323 -21.63 -6.28 -17.09
C ALA A 323 -21.83 -5.48 -15.79
N LEU A 324 -22.80 -4.56 -15.78
CA LEU A 324 -23.14 -3.75 -14.60
C LEU A 324 -23.52 -4.65 -13.41
N PHE A 325 -24.39 -5.64 -13.62
CA PHE A 325 -24.78 -6.59 -12.58
C PHE A 325 -23.58 -7.37 -12.03
N THR A 326 -22.70 -7.84 -12.91
CA THR A 326 -21.51 -8.61 -12.54
C THR A 326 -20.52 -7.75 -11.75
N TYR A 327 -20.20 -6.54 -12.22
CA TYR A 327 -19.33 -5.60 -11.50
C TYR A 327 -19.95 -5.12 -10.18
N LYS A 328 -21.27 -4.92 -10.12
CA LYS A 328 -21.98 -4.57 -8.87
C LYS A 328 -21.91 -5.70 -7.85
N SER A 329 -22.07 -6.95 -8.28
CA SER A 329 -21.91 -8.12 -7.41
C SER A 329 -20.47 -8.23 -6.88
N LEU A 330 -19.48 -7.96 -7.74
CA LEU A 330 -18.07 -7.89 -7.36
C LEU A 330 -17.84 -6.78 -6.31
N TYR A 331 -18.39 -5.59 -6.52
CA TYR A 331 -18.28 -4.46 -5.60
C TYR A 331 -18.91 -4.76 -4.23
N VAL A 332 -20.15 -5.26 -4.19
CA VAL A 332 -20.88 -5.55 -2.96
C VAL A 332 -20.16 -6.60 -2.11
N THR A 333 -19.67 -7.67 -2.75
CA THR A 333 -18.90 -8.72 -2.07
C THR A 333 -17.51 -8.25 -1.62
N SER A 334 -17.01 -7.13 -2.16
CA SER A 334 -15.73 -6.52 -1.78
C SER A 334 -15.84 -5.47 -0.65
N LEU A 335 -17.05 -5.16 -0.18
CA LEU A 335 -17.27 -4.23 0.94
C LEU A 335 -16.61 -4.73 2.22
N ALA A 336 -16.08 -3.81 3.03
CA ALA A 336 -15.36 -4.16 4.26
C ALA A 336 -16.19 -5.04 5.22
N SER A 337 -17.48 -4.74 5.37
CA SER A 337 -18.42 -5.53 6.18
C SER A 337 -18.58 -6.97 5.69
N PHE A 338 -18.59 -7.18 4.37
CA PHE A 338 -18.65 -8.52 3.79
C PHE A 338 -17.33 -9.25 3.96
N ARG A 339 -16.20 -8.61 3.62
CA ARG A 339 -14.85 -9.22 3.71
C ARG A 339 -14.44 -9.60 5.12
N GLN A 340 -14.85 -8.83 6.13
CA GLN A 340 -14.54 -9.13 7.53
C GLN A 340 -15.32 -10.33 8.07
N ARG A 341 -16.52 -10.59 7.53
CA ARG A 341 -17.39 -11.69 7.98
C ARG A 341 -17.20 -12.97 7.15
N TRP A 342 -16.98 -12.81 5.85
CA TRP A 342 -16.97 -13.88 4.85
C TRP A 342 -15.74 -13.76 3.94
N TYR A 343 -14.54 -13.67 4.52
CA TYR A 343 -13.29 -13.41 3.79
C TYR A 343 -13.05 -14.43 2.67
N GLU A 344 -13.28 -15.71 2.94
CA GLU A 344 -13.03 -16.80 1.99
C GLU A 344 -13.98 -16.73 0.79
N MET A 345 -15.27 -16.50 1.05
CA MET A 345 -16.29 -16.30 0.01
C MET A 345 -16.00 -15.05 -0.82
N PHE A 346 -15.60 -13.95 -0.17
CA PHE A 346 -15.14 -12.75 -0.86
C PHE A 346 -14.02 -13.09 -1.83
N LEU A 347 -12.96 -13.75 -1.37
CA LEU A 347 -11.80 -14.04 -2.19
C LEU A 347 -12.16 -14.92 -3.41
N GLY A 348 -12.99 -15.95 -3.20
CA GLY A 348 -13.47 -16.82 -4.27
C GLY A 348 -14.33 -16.08 -5.30
N LEU A 349 -15.36 -15.35 -4.83
CA LEU A 349 -16.27 -14.59 -5.69
C LEU A 349 -15.52 -13.50 -6.45
N HIS A 350 -14.59 -12.79 -5.82
CA HIS A 350 -13.83 -11.73 -6.47
C HIS A 350 -13.02 -12.25 -7.67
N VAL A 351 -12.43 -13.45 -7.55
CA VAL A 351 -11.67 -14.07 -8.65
C VAL A 351 -12.56 -14.53 -9.80
N VAL A 352 -13.70 -15.14 -9.50
CA VAL A 352 -14.63 -15.64 -10.55
C VAL A 352 -15.35 -14.48 -11.23
N LEU A 353 -15.89 -13.54 -10.44
CA LEU A 353 -16.66 -12.40 -10.95
C LEU A 353 -15.79 -11.46 -11.78
N GLN A 354 -14.51 -11.23 -11.42
CA GLN A 354 -13.64 -10.36 -12.23
C GLN A 354 -13.37 -10.97 -13.61
N ALA A 355 -13.19 -12.30 -13.70
CA ALA A 355 -12.94 -12.98 -14.97
C ALA A 355 -14.19 -12.94 -15.85
N ALA A 356 -15.36 -13.24 -15.29
CA ALA A 356 -16.64 -13.12 -15.98
C ALA A 356 -16.87 -11.66 -16.44
N ALA A 357 -16.60 -10.69 -15.58
CA ALA A 357 -16.80 -9.27 -15.88
C ALA A 357 -15.94 -8.80 -17.07
N LEU A 358 -14.66 -9.20 -17.15
CA LEU A 358 -13.81 -8.88 -18.31
C LEU A 358 -14.35 -9.48 -19.61
N ILE A 359 -14.80 -10.74 -19.58
CA ILE A 359 -15.35 -11.43 -20.76
C ILE A 359 -16.61 -10.70 -21.25
N ILE A 360 -17.56 -10.44 -20.35
CA ILE A 360 -18.82 -9.76 -20.69
C ILE A 360 -18.53 -8.36 -21.23
N LEU A 361 -17.61 -7.62 -20.59
CA LEU A 361 -17.26 -6.27 -21.02
C LEU A 361 -16.55 -6.22 -22.37
N TYR A 362 -15.74 -7.23 -22.71
CA TYR A 362 -15.11 -7.35 -24.02
C TYR A 362 -16.13 -7.40 -25.16
N PHE A 363 -17.21 -8.15 -24.94
CA PHE A 363 -18.31 -8.29 -25.90
C PHE A 363 -19.32 -7.15 -25.83
N HIS A 364 -19.42 -6.43 -24.71
CA HIS A 364 -20.33 -5.30 -24.53
C HIS A 364 -20.03 -4.14 -25.50
N HIS A 365 -18.77 -3.67 -25.56
CA HIS A 365 -18.43 -2.50 -26.37
C HIS A 365 -16.99 -2.52 -26.87
N GLN A 366 -16.78 -2.13 -28.14
CA GLN A 366 -15.46 -2.16 -28.76
C GLN A 366 -14.46 -1.18 -28.12
N GLY A 367 -14.92 -0.01 -27.67
CA GLY A 367 -14.07 0.99 -27.00
C GLY A 367 -13.46 0.49 -25.69
N ALA A 368 -14.02 -0.57 -25.09
CA ALA A 368 -13.46 -1.19 -23.90
C ALA A 368 -12.42 -2.28 -24.22
N ARG A 369 -12.42 -2.87 -25.42
CA ARG A 369 -11.63 -4.07 -25.75
C ARG A 369 -10.15 -3.90 -25.49
N THR A 370 -9.54 -2.80 -25.94
CA THR A 370 -8.11 -2.53 -25.74
C THR A 370 -7.76 -2.53 -24.25
N TYR A 371 -8.56 -1.85 -23.43
CA TYR A 371 -8.31 -1.75 -21.99
C TYR A 371 -8.60 -3.08 -21.27
N VAL A 372 -9.62 -3.82 -21.69
CA VAL A 372 -9.92 -5.17 -21.20
C VAL A 372 -8.77 -6.13 -21.51
N LEU A 373 -8.20 -6.08 -22.72
CA LEU A 373 -7.06 -6.91 -23.10
C LEU A 373 -5.82 -6.58 -22.25
N TRP A 374 -5.53 -5.29 -22.02
CA TRP A 374 -4.46 -4.90 -21.12
C TRP A 374 -4.70 -5.41 -19.69
N ALA A 375 -5.91 -5.21 -19.15
CA ALA A 375 -6.28 -5.71 -17.83
C ALA A 375 -6.15 -7.25 -17.74
N LEU A 376 -6.57 -7.98 -18.78
CA LEU A 376 -6.41 -9.42 -18.88
C LEU A 376 -4.94 -9.83 -18.92
N VAL A 377 -4.10 -9.15 -19.71
CA VAL A 377 -2.65 -9.42 -19.74
C VAL A 377 -2.04 -9.22 -18.36
N ILE A 378 -2.37 -8.12 -17.67
CA ILE A 378 -1.90 -7.86 -16.30
C ILE A 378 -2.37 -8.97 -15.36
N PHE A 379 -3.64 -9.36 -15.43
CA PHE A 379 -4.22 -10.43 -14.62
C PHE A 379 -3.52 -11.77 -14.88
N LEU A 380 -3.31 -12.15 -16.14
CA LEU A 380 -2.65 -13.40 -16.51
C LEU A 380 -1.16 -13.38 -16.13
N VAL A 381 -0.47 -12.25 -16.25
CA VAL A 381 0.92 -12.13 -15.79
C VAL A 381 0.99 -12.28 -14.27
N ASP A 382 0.16 -11.55 -13.50
CA ASP A 382 0.10 -11.69 -12.02
C ASP A 382 -0.32 -13.10 -11.59
N ARG A 383 -1.29 -13.72 -12.27
CA ARG A 383 -1.90 -14.98 -11.84
C ARG A 383 -1.24 -16.23 -12.41
N LEU A 384 -0.78 -16.22 -13.66
CA LEU A 384 -0.13 -17.36 -14.32
C LEU A 384 1.37 -17.25 -14.20
N VAL A 385 1.98 -16.19 -14.73
CA VAL A 385 3.46 -16.08 -14.74
C VAL A 385 3.98 -16.04 -13.31
N TYR A 386 3.45 -15.14 -12.47
CA TYR A 386 3.96 -15.05 -11.11
C TYR A 386 3.48 -16.18 -10.19
N ARG A 387 2.37 -16.88 -10.41
CA ARG A 387 1.99 -18.01 -9.54
C ARG A 387 2.55 -19.36 -9.98
N LEU A 388 2.73 -19.56 -11.30
CA LEU A 388 3.37 -20.75 -11.86
C LEU A 388 4.89 -20.64 -11.77
N CYS A 389 5.45 -19.42 -11.83
CA CYS A 389 6.89 -19.18 -11.64
C CYS A 389 7.28 -18.74 -10.22
N ALA A 390 6.36 -18.27 -9.34
CA ALA A 390 6.68 -18.10 -7.93
C ALA A 390 6.83 -19.48 -7.29
N LYS A 391 8.09 -19.88 -7.10
CA LYS A 391 8.79 -19.96 -5.79
C LYS A 391 8.01 -20.52 -4.61
N ILE A 392 7.03 -21.35 -4.91
CA ILE A 392 6.32 -22.16 -3.96
C ILE A 392 7.28 -23.24 -3.50
N ILE A 393 7.57 -23.26 -2.21
CA ILE A 393 8.25 -24.39 -1.58
C ILE A 393 7.28 -25.13 -0.67
N MET A 394 7.34 -26.45 -0.71
CA MET A 394 6.71 -27.28 0.30
C MET A 394 7.73 -27.49 1.42
N ALA A 395 7.38 -27.08 2.63
CA ALA A 395 8.24 -27.19 3.80
C ALA A 395 7.44 -27.75 4.98
N GLU A 396 8.11 -28.54 5.82
CA GLU A 396 7.54 -29.01 7.06
C GLU A 396 7.78 -27.96 8.16
N ALA A 397 6.69 -27.55 8.82
CA ALA A 397 6.73 -26.66 9.97
C ALA A 397 6.71 -27.51 11.25
N LYS A 398 7.63 -27.26 12.17
CA LYS A 398 7.45 -27.63 13.57
C LYS A 398 6.58 -26.57 14.24
N VAL A 399 5.61 -27.02 15.02
CA VAL A 399 4.66 -26.13 15.69
C VAL A 399 4.87 -26.18 17.20
N SER A 400 4.89 -25.01 17.85
CA SER A 400 4.85 -24.89 19.31
C SER A 400 3.78 -23.88 19.72
N ILE A 401 2.99 -24.24 20.72
CA ILE A 401 1.92 -23.39 21.28
C ILE A 401 2.47 -22.72 22.54
N PHE A 402 2.22 -21.41 22.69
CA PHE A 402 2.61 -20.67 23.89
C PHE A 402 1.61 -20.87 25.04
N SER A 403 2.00 -20.51 26.25
CA SER A 403 1.18 -20.70 27.46
C SER A 403 -0.17 -19.99 27.43
N ASP A 404 -0.31 -18.96 26.59
CA ASP A 404 -1.58 -18.25 26.37
C ASP A 404 -2.65 -19.08 25.66
N ASN A 405 -2.31 -20.26 25.11
CA ASN A 405 -3.16 -21.13 24.30
C ASN A 405 -3.88 -20.42 23.13
N GLU A 406 -3.39 -19.24 22.76
CA GLU A 406 -3.93 -18.40 21.70
C GLU A 406 -2.87 -18.11 20.64
N THR A 407 -1.59 -18.29 20.96
CA THR A 407 -0.47 -17.97 20.08
C THR A 407 0.37 -19.21 19.82
N MET A 408 0.87 -19.32 18.59
CA MET A 408 1.69 -20.42 18.13
C MET A 408 2.88 -19.89 17.32
N LEU A 409 3.99 -20.64 17.37
CA LEU A 409 5.19 -20.41 16.59
C LEU A 409 5.34 -21.55 15.58
N LEU A 410 5.40 -21.21 14.30
CA LEU A 410 5.77 -22.16 13.24
C LEU A 410 7.24 -21.96 12.92
N THR A 411 8.00 -23.05 12.94
CA THR A 411 9.44 -23.03 12.67
C THR A 411 9.76 -23.93 11.48
N PHE A 412 10.49 -23.37 10.52
CA PHE A 412 10.88 -24.04 9.28
C PHE A 412 12.40 -24.04 9.16
N HIS A 413 12.97 -25.19 8.83
CA HIS A 413 14.37 -25.31 8.43
C HIS A 413 14.44 -25.34 6.91
N LEU A 414 14.88 -24.22 6.32
CA LEU A 414 14.91 -24.06 4.87
C LEU A 414 16.35 -24.17 4.34
N PRO A 415 16.58 -24.88 3.23
CA PRO A 415 17.88 -24.87 2.57
C PRO A 415 18.13 -23.49 1.95
N GLN A 416 19.36 -23.00 2.08
CA GLN A 416 19.77 -21.73 1.47
C GLN A 416 20.41 -21.98 0.11
N THR A 417 19.90 -21.30 -0.91
CA THR A 417 20.37 -21.40 -2.30
C THR A 417 20.99 -20.08 -2.74
N THR A 418 22.07 -20.12 -3.51
CA THR A 418 22.70 -18.92 -4.05
C THR A 418 21.79 -18.23 -5.08
N PRO A 419 21.62 -16.89 -5.02
CA PRO A 419 20.77 -16.18 -5.97
C PRO A 419 21.42 -16.13 -7.35
N THR A 420 20.74 -16.65 -8.37
CA THR A 420 21.08 -16.45 -9.80
C THR A 420 20.66 -15.05 -10.25
N ILE A 421 21.31 -14.47 -11.27
CA ILE A 421 20.95 -13.16 -11.86
C ILE A 421 19.46 -13.11 -12.25
N LEU A 422 18.94 -14.20 -12.85
CA LEU A 422 17.52 -14.35 -13.18
C LEU A 422 16.60 -14.31 -11.93
N SER A 423 17.06 -14.87 -10.81
CA SER A 423 16.35 -14.83 -9.53
C SER A 423 16.43 -13.48 -8.82
N GLN A 424 17.34 -12.59 -9.22
CA GLN A 424 17.38 -11.23 -8.70
C GLN A 424 16.40 -10.31 -9.45
N THR A 425 16.14 -10.59 -10.73
CA THR A 425 15.26 -9.79 -11.59
C THR A 425 13.79 -10.21 -11.51
N LEU A 426 13.50 -11.51 -11.41
CA LEU A 426 12.14 -12.08 -11.35
C LEU A 426 11.60 -12.27 -9.92
N GLY A 427 12.30 -11.73 -8.92
CA GLY A 427 11.96 -11.82 -7.49
C GLY A 427 12.76 -12.92 -6.77
N HIS A 428 13.01 -12.79 -5.47
CA HIS A 428 13.78 -13.73 -4.65
C HIS A 428 12.93 -14.92 -4.19
N SER A 429 13.49 -16.14 -4.12
CA SER A 429 12.83 -17.29 -3.46
C SER A 429 13.07 -17.18 -1.96
N ILE A 430 12.18 -17.71 -1.13
CA ILE A 430 12.44 -17.78 0.32
C ILE A 430 13.72 -18.56 0.66
N THR A 431 14.13 -19.50 -0.21
CA THR A 431 15.41 -20.22 -0.12
C THR A 431 16.63 -19.35 -0.46
N THR A 432 16.46 -18.25 -1.19
CA THR A 432 17.55 -17.28 -1.45
C THR A 432 17.74 -16.28 -0.29
N GLY A 433 16.93 -16.41 0.76
CA GLY A 433 16.89 -15.51 1.91
C GLY A 433 15.76 -14.47 1.81
N TRP A 434 15.54 -13.77 2.92
CA TRP A 434 14.56 -12.71 3.09
C TRP A 434 15.19 -11.53 3.83
N LYS A 435 14.49 -10.40 3.88
CA LYS A 435 14.90 -9.21 4.62
C LYS A 435 14.05 -9.04 5.87
N ALA A 436 14.55 -8.26 6.82
CA ALA A 436 13.73 -7.76 7.91
C ALA A 436 12.53 -6.98 7.32
N THR A 437 11.34 -7.20 7.87
CA THR A 437 10.01 -6.74 7.40
C THR A 437 9.40 -7.48 6.21
N ASP A 438 10.04 -8.53 5.71
CA ASP A 438 9.39 -9.38 4.71
C ASP A 438 8.31 -10.28 5.35
N HIS A 439 7.32 -10.65 4.56
CA HIS A 439 6.25 -11.59 4.88
C HIS A 439 6.13 -12.65 3.78
N ILE A 440 5.45 -13.74 4.10
CA ILE A 440 5.14 -14.82 3.17
C ILE A 440 3.66 -15.11 3.18
N PHE A 441 3.16 -15.75 2.12
CA PHE A 441 1.85 -16.37 2.11
C PHE A 441 1.99 -17.85 2.48
N LEU A 442 1.24 -18.26 3.49
CA LEU A 442 1.20 -19.61 4.03
C LEU A 442 -0.09 -20.29 3.58
N THR A 443 0.04 -21.49 3.01
CA THR A 443 -1.07 -22.43 2.76
C THR A 443 -0.77 -23.71 3.52
N ILE A 444 -1.77 -24.28 4.21
CA ILE A 444 -1.61 -25.55 4.93
C ILE A 444 -2.64 -26.55 4.40
N PRO A 445 -2.28 -27.39 3.41
CA PRO A 445 -3.21 -28.32 2.77
C PRO A 445 -3.90 -29.30 3.72
N SER A 446 -3.25 -29.65 4.84
CA SER A 446 -3.78 -30.62 5.80
C SER A 446 -4.94 -30.11 6.65
N LEU A 447 -5.24 -28.80 6.63
CA LEU A 447 -6.37 -28.24 7.37
C LEU A 447 -7.73 -28.48 6.69
N GLY A 448 -7.74 -28.80 5.39
CA GLY A 448 -8.96 -29.09 4.66
C GLY A 448 -8.92 -28.65 3.20
N ARG A 449 -9.90 -29.11 2.41
CA ARG A 449 -10.00 -28.81 0.96
C ARG A 449 -10.11 -27.31 0.67
N THR A 450 -10.83 -26.55 1.50
CA THR A 450 -10.96 -25.09 1.39
C THR A 450 -9.62 -24.38 1.58
N HIS A 451 -8.84 -24.78 2.59
CA HIS A 451 -7.55 -24.17 2.90
C HIS A 451 -6.43 -24.53 1.93
N THR A 452 -6.56 -25.60 1.13
CA THR A 452 -5.56 -25.94 0.08
C THR A 452 -5.41 -24.86 -0.99
N LEU A 453 -6.47 -24.09 -1.25
CA LEU A 453 -6.51 -23.04 -2.27
C LEU A 453 -6.32 -21.63 -1.69
N GLN A 454 -6.28 -21.51 -0.37
CA GLN A 454 -6.14 -20.24 0.34
C GLN A 454 -4.68 -20.01 0.74
N ALA A 455 -4.26 -18.75 0.70
CA ALA A 455 -2.90 -18.37 1.06
C ALA A 455 -2.98 -17.14 1.98
N HIS A 456 -2.50 -17.29 3.20
CA HIS A 456 -2.65 -16.30 4.27
C HIS A 456 -1.32 -15.60 4.54
N PRO A 457 -1.27 -14.27 4.54
CA PRO A 457 -0.03 -13.52 4.75
C PRO A 457 0.40 -13.51 6.21
N PHE A 458 1.67 -13.83 6.47
CA PHE A 458 2.30 -13.75 7.78
C PHE A 458 3.69 -13.12 7.68
N THR A 459 3.98 -12.15 8.54
CA THR A 459 5.32 -11.55 8.66
C THR A 459 6.31 -12.57 9.16
N ILE A 460 7.51 -12.55 8.57
CA ILE A 460 8.61 -13.38 9.03
C ILE A 460 9.16 -12.79 10.34
N PHE A 461 9.08 -13.57 11.42
CA PHE A 461 9.50 -13.15 12.76
C PHE A 461 11.00 -13.39 13.01
N SER A 462 11.58 -14.38 12.33
CA SER A 462 13.01 -14.68 12.42
C SER A 462 13.88 -13.60 11.75
N PRO A 463 15.10 -13.37 12.25
CA PRO A 463 16.10 -12.55 11.57
C PRO A 463 16.36 -12.99 10.12
N ALA A 464 16.80 -12.05 9.29
CA ALA A 464 17.25 -12.36 7.93
C ALA A 464 18.47 -13.32 7.98
N PRO A 465 18.53 -14.35 7.12
CA PRO A 465 19.64 -15.29 7.12
C PRO A 465 20.91 -14.63 6.59
N HIS A 466 22.05 -15.03 7.13
CA HIS A 466 23.34 -14.58 6.63
C HIS A 466 23.66 -15.27 5.29
N PRO A 467 24.29 -14.61 4.30
CA PRO A 467 24.56 -15.23 3.00
C PRO A 467 25.41 -16.50 3.07
N ALA A 468 26.23 -16.65 4.11
CA ALA A 468 27.11 -17.80 4.29
C ALA A 468 26.46 -19.02 4.97
N THR A 469 25.22 -18.89 5.49
CA THR A 469 24.55 -20.04 6.14
C THR A 469 24.07 -21.04 5.09
N LYS A 470 24.15 -22.35 5.40
CA LYS A 470 23.61 -23.40 4.52
C LYS A 470 22.13 -23.66 4.74
N THR A 471 21.67 -23.44 5.97
CA THR A 471 20.28 -23.63 6.39
C THR A 471 19.79 -22.39 7.12
N SER A 472 18.63 -21.89 6.72
CA SER A 472 17.99 -20.72 7.32
C SER A 472 16.83 -21.16 8.20
N LEU A 473 16.75 -20.60 9.41
CA LEU A 473 15.62 -20.80 10.32
C LEU A 473 14.56 -19.73 10.05
N LEU A 474 13.42 -20.12 9.48
CA LEU A 474 12.29 -19.22 9.28
C LEU A 474 11.26 -19.47 10.38
N THR A 475 10.87 -18.41 11.11
CA THR A 475 9.81 -18.50 12.12
C THR A 475 8.65 -17.56 11.81
N LEU A 476 7.43 -18.02 12.09
CA LEU A 476 6.21 -17.24 12.01
C LEU A 476 5.51 -17.23 13.37
N LEU A 477 5.30 -16.04 13.93
CA LEU A 477 4.51 -15.86 15.15
C LEU A 477 3.04 -15.63 14.74
N ILE A 478 2.17 -16.59 15.04
CA ILE A 478 0.77 -16.58 14.61
C ILE A 478 -0.12 -16.55 15.85
N ARG A 479 -1.01 -15.57 15.91
CA ARG A 479 -2.08 -15.52 16.91
C ARG A 479 -3.37 -16.06 16.31
N SER A 480 -4.02 -16.97 17.03
CA SER A 480 -5.32 -17.51 16.72
C SER A 480 -6.39 -16.41 16.73
N ARG A 481 -7.22 -16.45 15.69
CA ARG A 481 -8.39 -15.59 15.44
C ARG A 481 -9.50 -16.49 14.90
N SER A 482 -10.51 -15.96 14.23
CA SER A 482 -11.52 -16.78 13.55
C SER A 482 -11.02 -17.36 12.23
N GLY A 483 -11.66 -18.45 11.77
CA GLY A 483 -11.35 -19.12 10.50
C GLY A 483 -9.99 -19.83 10.52
N PHE A 484 -9.21 -19.66 9.44
CA PHE A 484 -7.95 -20.37 9.20
C PHE A 484 -7.01 -20.47 10.42
N THR A 485 -6.78 -19.40 11.18
CA THR A 485 -5.85 -19.44 12.32
C THR A 485 -6.42 -20.20 13.53
N SER A 486 -7.74 -20.27 13.69
CA SER A 486 -8.41 -21.13 14.68
C SER A 486 -8.23 -22.60 14.32
N ASP A 487 -8.46 -22.93 13.05
CA ASP A 487 -8.36 -24.30 12.54
C ASP A 487 -6.91 -24.78 12.61
N LEU A 488 -5.97 -23.87 12.33
CA LEU A 488 -4.54 -24.08 12.50
C LEU A 488 -4.16 -24.34 13.97
N LEU A 489 -4.71 -23.58 14.93
CA LEU A 489 -4.47 -23.82 16.35
C LEU A 489 -4.99 -25.19 16.79
N LEU A 490 -6.20 -25.57 16.36
CA LEU A 490 -6.76 -26.90 16.65
C LEU A 490 -5.88 -28.01 16.07
N ALA A 491 -5.45 -27.87 14.82
CA ALA A 491 -4.56 -28.84 14.19
C ALA A 491 -3.20 -28.94 14.90
N ALA A 492 -2.67 -27.82 15.40
CA ALA A 492 -1.43 -27.76 16.15
C ALA A 492 -1.51 -28.44 17.52
N GLN A 493 -2.69 -28.46 18.15
CA GLN A 493 -2.90 -29.22 19.39
C GLN A 493 -2.86 -30.73 19.16
N LEU A 494 -3.19 -31.19 17.95
CA LEU A 494 -3.22 -32.60 17.58
C LEU A 494 -1.91 -33.08 16.95
N LYS A 495 -1.17 -32.19 16.26
CA LYS A 495 0.04 -32.52 15.49
C LYS A 495 1.15 -31.52 15.75
N ASN A 496 2.34 -32.04 16.06
CA ASN A 496 3.54 -31.22 16.27
C ASN A 496 4.21 -30.77 14.97
N THR A 497 3.86 -31.37 13.82
CA THR A 497 4.36 -30.96 12.51
C THR A 497 3.25 -30.82 11.47
N LEU A 498 3.41 -29.83 10.59
CA LEU A 498 2.46 -29.52 9.53
C LEU A 498 3.19 -29.32 8.20
N LYS A 499 2.66 -29.93 7.13
CA LYS A 499 3.15 -29.67 5.77
C LYS A 499 2.55 -28.37 5.27
N CYS A 500 3.41 -27.42 4.96
CA CYS A 500 3.04 -26.08 4.56
C CYS A 500 3.58 -25.78 3.17
N ARG A 501 2.85 -24.94 2.45
CA ARG A 501 3.27 -24.37 1.19
C ARG A 501 3.58 -22.89 1.43
N LEU A 502 4.81 -22.48 1.18
CA LEU A 502 5.31 -21.12 1.41
C LEU A 502 5.47 -20.41 0.07
N ASP A 503 4.92 -19.20 -0.02
CA ASP A 503 5.04 -18.31 -1.17
C ASP A 503 5.61 -16.96 -0.71
N GLY A 504 6.78 -16.56 -1.25
CA GLY A 504 7.46 -15.32 -0.90
C GLY A 504 8.98 -15.40 -1.06
N PRO A 505 9.73 -14.42 -0.51
CA PRO A 505 9.28 -13.33 0.36
C PRO A 505 8.66 -12.14 -0.38
N TYR A 506 7.74 -11.46 0.30
CA TYR A 506 7.13 -10.19 -0.09
C TYR A 506 7.46 -9.14 0.99
N GLY A 507 7.43 -7.84 0.67
CA GLY A 507 7.78 -6.80 1.65
C GLY A 507 8.39 -5.55 1.02
N SER A 508 8.64 -4.52 1.84
CA SER A 508 9.23 -3.25 1.40
C SER A 508 10.51 -2.94 2.19
N ASN A 509 11.47 -2.23 1.58
CA ASN A 509 12.70 -1.83 2.29
C ASN A 509 12.55 -0.49 3.02
N HIS A 510 11.33 0.06 3.15
CA HIS A 510 11.15 1.43 3.60
C HIS A 510 11.55 1.60 5.07
N ALA A 511 10.96 0.83 5.99
CA ALA A 511 11.31 0.82 7.41
C ALA A 511 12.80 0.57 7.65
N LEU A 512 13.35 -0.45 6.98
CA LEU A 512 14.77 -0.79 7.04
C LEU A 512 15.65 0.40 6.62
N SER A 513 15.34 1.06 5.50
CA SER A 513 16.10 2.21 5.02
C SER A 513 15.96 3.44 5.92
N LEU A 514 14.80 3.62 6.55
CA LEU A 514 14.53 4.72 7.47
C LEU A 514 15.34 4.56 8.76
N LEU A 515 15.36 3.36 9.35
CA LEU A 515 16.12 3.07 10.57
C LEU A 515 17.63 3.03 10.31
N SER A 516 18.07 2.56 9.14
CA SER A 516 19.49 2.58 8.76
C SER A 516 20.04 4.01 8.63
N ASP A 517 19.20 4.96 8.22
CA ASP A 517 19.59 6.36 8.02
C ASP A 517 19.52 7.20 9.32
N SER A 518 19.02 6.63 10.42
CA SER A 518 18.81 7.35 11.68
C SER A 518 19.95 7.17 12.68
N ASP A 519 20.15 8.16 13.55
CA ASP A 519 21.09 8.11 14.68
C ASP A 519 20.38 7.65 15.98
N LEU A 520 19.04 7.74 16.01
CA LEU A 520 18.14 7.14 16.98
C LEU A 520 17.13 6.28 16.22
N ALA A 521 17.13 4.97 16.46
CA ALA A 521 16.14 4.04 15.94
C ALA A 521 15.15 3.70 17.06
N ILE A 522 13.89 4.11 16.91
CA ILE A 522 12.81 3.79 17.84
C ILE A 522 11.89 2.78 17.17
N LEU A 523 11.76 1.59 17.74
CA LEU A 523 10.87 0.54 17.26
C LEU A 523 9.75 0.32 18.28
N ILE A 524 8.51 0.48 17.85
CA ILE A 524 7.35 0.37 18.74
C ILE A 524 6.48 -0.80 18.27
N ALA A 525 6.32 -1.80 19.11
CA ALA A 525 5.52 -2.99 18.84
C ALA A 525 4.31 -3.04 19.77
N GLY A 526 3.12 -3.25 19.21
CA GLY A 526 1.91 -3.58 19.95
C GLY A 526 1.50 -5.02 19.70
N GLY A 527 1.49 -5.86 20.75
CA GLY A 527 1.17 -7.27 20.64
C GLY A 527 2.03 -7.95 19.58
N SER A 528 1.38 -8.65 18.62
CA SER A 528 2.03 -9.41 17.56
C SER A 528 2.82 -8.54 16.57
N GLY A 529 2.74 -7.21 16.64
CA GLY A 529 3.61 -6.29 15.90
C GLY A 529 5.11 -6.49 16.19
N ILE A 530 5.44 -7.23 17.24
CA ILE A 530 6.80 -7.74 17.52
C ILE A 530 7.39 -8.52 16.33
N ALA A 531 6.54 -9.19 15.54
CA ALA A 531 6.95 -9.91 14.34
C ALA A 531 7.68 -9.02 13.33
N VAL A 532 7.40 -7.71 13.33
CA VAL A 532 8.05 -6.73 12.44
C VAL A 532 9.30 -6.14 13.08
N THR A 533 9.21 -5.74 14.35
CA THR A 533 10.28 -5.00 15.02
C THR A 533 11.45 -5.90 15.40
N TRP A 534 11.21 -7.17 15.71
CA TRP A 534 12.25 -8.10 16.14
C TRP A 534 13.30 -8.38 15.06
N PRO A 535 12.96 -8.77 13.81
CA PRO A 535 13.93 -8.87 12.72
C PRO A 535 14.67 -7.56 12.44
N LEU A 536 14.00 -6.41 12.59
CA LEU A 536 14.60 -5.10 12.38
C LEU A 536 15.70 -4.80 13.39
N ILE A 537 15.50 -5.17 14.67
CA ILE A 537 16.52 -5.01 15.71
C ILE A 537 17.77 -5.82 15.36
N HIS A 538 17.59 -7.10 15.01
CA HIS A 538 18.70 -7.97 14.60
C HIS A 538 19.43 -7.45 13.38
N TYR A 539 18.70 -6.92 12.39
CA TYR A 539 19.29 -6.27 11.22
C TYR A 539 20.15 -5.05 11.60
N LEU A 540 19.64 -4.16 12.47
CA LEU A 540 20.40 -2.98 12.91
C LEU A 540 21.65 -3.35 13.72
N LEU A 541 21.57 -4.40 14.53
CA LEU A 541 22.68 -4.92 15.32
C LEU A 541 23.72 -5.67 14.46
N ALA A 542 23.31 -6.29 13.36
CA ALA A 542 24.23 -6.90 12.41
C ALA A 542 25.03 -5.83 11.65
N MET A 543 24.36 -4.76 11.18
CA MET A 543 25.03 -3.62 10.58
C MET A 543 26.08 -3.00 11.50
N SER A 544 25.76 -2.82 12.79
CA SER A 544 26.73 -2.24 13.73
C SER A 544 27.96 -3.12 13.96
N LYS A 545 27.86 -4.45 13.80
CA LYS A 545 29.00 -5.37 13.91
C LYS A 545 29.88 -5.34 12.66
N GLU A 546 29.28 -5.26 11.47
CA GLU A 546 30.03 -5.13 10.22
C GLU A 546 30.88 -3.85 10.23
N ASP A 547 30.31 -2.73 10.70
CA ASP A 547 31.05 -1.48 10.87
C ASP A 547 32.24 -1.65 11.86
N GLU A 548 32.06 -2.37 12.98
CA GLU A 548 33.14 -2.61 13.99
C GLU A 548 34.24 -3.57 13.50
N ASN A 549 33.90 -4.59 12.71
CA ASN A 549 34.89 -5.56 12.19
C ASN A 549 35.77 -4.95 11.09
N GLU A 550 35.20 -4.13 10.20
CA GLU A 550 35.98 -3.37 9.20
C GLU A 550 37.00 -2.44 9.88
N ASP A 551 36.64 -1.84 11.02
CA ASP A 551 37.56 -0.99 11.81
C ASP A 551 38.72 -1.81 12.43
N THR A 552 38.42 -3.04 12.89
CA THR A 552 39.37 -3.92 13.58
C THR A 552 40.36 -4.59 12.61
N GLU A 553 39.90 -5.08 11.45
CA GLU A 553 40.78 -5.67 10.41
C GLU A 553 41.77 -4.65 9.84
N ASN A 554 41.39 -3.37 9.80
CA ASN A 554 42.27 -2.27 9.41
C ASN A 554 43.17 -1.77 10.57
N GLY A 555 43.18 -2.46 11.72
CA GLY A 555 44.06 -2.17 12.86
C GLY A 555 43.78 -0.83 13.56
N ARG A 556 42.58 -0.26 13.40
CA ARG A 556 42.25 1.09 13.89
C ARG A 556 41.04 1.05 14.83
N MET A 557 41.28 1.21 16.13
CA MET A 557 40.20 1.46 17.11
C MET A 557 39.63 2.87 16.93
N VAL A 558 38.66 3.05 16.04
CA VAL A 558 37.87 4.29 15.94
C VAL A 558 36.53 4.08 16.65
N LYS A 559 36.21 4.96 17.60
CA LYS A 559 34.95 4.91 18.35
C LYS A 559 33.81 5.43 17.46
N GLY A 560 33.37 4.61 16.50
CA GLY A 560 32.21 4.90 15.64
C GLY A 560 31.02 5.33 16.50
N LYS A 561 30.27 6.34 16.05
CA LYS A 561 29.13 6.86 16.81
C LYS A 561 28.00 5.83 16.81
N ARG A 562 28.01 4.90 17.78
CA ARG A 562 27.01 3.83 17.92
C ARG A 562 25.59 4.41 17.86
N ARG A 563 24.79 3.88 16.93
CA ARG A 563 23.37 4.20 16.82
C ARG A 563 22.68 3.73 18.10
N ARG A 564 21.88 4.60 18.72
CA ARG A 564 21.04 4.19 19.84
C ARG A 564 19.79 3.50 19.29
N ILE A 565 19.53 2.29 19.73
CA ILE A 565 18.38 1.49 19.33
C ILE A 565 17.49 1.34 20.57
N VAL A 566 16.25 1.79 20.46
CA VAL A 566 15.25 1.72 21.53
C VAL A 566 14.04 0.97 21.01
N MET A 567 13.61 -0.03 21.76
CA MET A 567 12.44 -0.83 21.49
C MET A 567 11.41 -0.60 22.60
N ILE A 568 10.19 -0.21 22.23
CA ILE A 568 9.05 -0.12 23.15
C ILE A 568 8.08 -1.23 22.77
N TRP A 569 7.87 -2.20 23.67
CA TRP A 569 6.98 -3.33 23.42
C TRP A 569 5.79 -3.32 24.37
N ILE A 570 4.60 -3.15 23.80
CA ILE A 570 3.34 -3.09 24.51
C ILE A 570 2.67 -4.45 24.40
N ILE A 571 2.60 -5.16 25.52
CA ILE A 571 2.01 -6.50 25.63
C ILE A 571 0.67 -6.45 26.32
N HIS A 572 -0.24 -7.37 25.96
CA HIS A 572 -1.57 -7.40 26.55
C HIS A 572 -1.63 -8.21 27.84
N LYS A 573 -1.10 -9.44 27.78
CA LYS A 573 -0.92 -10.36 28.92
C LYS A 573 0.57 -10.59 29.19
N ARG A 574 0.95 -11.01 30.41
CA ARG A 574 2.35 -11.26 30.77
C ARG A 574 2.96 -12.44 30.01
N GLU A 575 2.14 -13.44 29.71
CA GLU A 575 2.46 -14.64 28.94
C GLU A 575 3.00 -14.30 27.55
N HIS A 576 2.61 -13.14 26.98
CA HIS A 576 3.12 -12.69 25.69
C HIS A 576 4.63 -12.40 25.71
N LEU A 577 5.25 -12.23 26.88
CA LEU A 577 6.71 -12.15 27.00
C LEU A 577 7.38 -13.42 26.49
N GLU A 578 6.72 -14.58 26.57
CA GLU A 578 7.29 -15.85 26.11
C GLU A 578 7.46 -15.92 24.59
N TRP A 579 6.80 -15.05 23.83
CA TRP A 579 6.91 -15.03 22.36
C TRP A 579 8.34 -14.79 21.86
N VAL A 580 9.17 -14.15 22.68
CA VAL A 580 10.61 -14.00 22.47
C VAL A 580 11.31 -14.75 23.61
N ASN A 581 12.39 -15.49 23.35
CA ASN A 581 13.14 -16.14 24.43
C ASN A 581 13.78 -15.07 25.35
N GLY A 582 13.72 -15.28 26.68
CA GLY A 582 14.38 -14.43 27.66
C GLY A 582 15.88 -14.26 27.42
N GLU A 583 16.58 -15.34 27.11
CA GLU A 583 18.02 -15.30 26.80
C GLU A 583 18.31 -14.47 25.55
N GLU A 584 17.46 -14.56 24.53
CA GLU A 584 17.60 -13.79 23.29
C GLU A 584 17.38 -12.29 23.54
N ARG A 585 16.41 -11.94 24.41
CA ARG A 585 16.21 -10.56 24.84
C ARG A 585 17.41 -10.01 25.60
N GLU A 586 17.94 -10.78 26.56
CA GLU A 586 19.09 -10.38 27.36
C GLU A 586 20.34 -10.20 26.49
N GLU A 587 20.57 -11.08 25.50
CA GLU A 587 21.64 -10.92 24.51
C GLU A 587 21.48 -9.64 23.69
N VAL A 588 20.27 -9.35 23.20
CA VAL A 588 19.99 -8.12 22.45
C VAL A 588 20.21 -6.86 23.32
N GLN A 589 19.86 -6.91 24.60
CA GLN A 589 20.14 -5.84 25.56
C GLN A 589 21.65 -5.69 25.83
N ARG A 590 22.39 -6.80 26.02
CA ARG A 590 23.85 -6.81 26.19
C ARG A 590 24.56 -6.20 24.97
N ARG A 591 24.00 -6.37 23.77
CA ARG A 591 24.48 -5.75 22.53
C ARG A 591 24.13 -4.26 22.39
N GLY A 592 23.46 -3.66 23.37
CA GLY A 592 23.22 -2.22 23.46
C GLY A 592 21.84 -1.74 23.01
N VAL A 593 20.85 -2.63 22.91
CA VAL A 593 19.46 -2.24 22.64
C VAL A 593 18.72 -1.96 23.95
N GLU A 594 18.08 -0.80 24.03
CA GLU A 594 17.22 -0.44 25.16
C GLU A 594 15.82 -1.01 24.93
N ILE A 595 15.43 -2.03 25.69
CA ILE A 595 14.07 -2.62 25.62
C ILE A 595 13.23 -2.09 26.79
N ILE A 596 12.12 -1.43 26.46
CA ILE A 596 11.16 -0.86 27.40
C ILE A 596 9.83 -1.63 27.27
N ILE A 597 9.41 -2.27 28.36
CA ILE A 597 8.12 -2.98 28.46
C ILE A 597 7.36 -2.37 29.64
N PRO A 598 6.35 -1.51 29.41
CA PRO A 598 5.68 -0.74 30.47
C PRO A 598 4.71 -1.55 31.35
N GLY A 599 4.78 -2.89 31.32
CA GLY A 599 3.82 -3.80 31.96
C GLY A 599 2.71 -4.26 31.03
N ALA A 600 2.02 -5.33 31.41
CA ALA A 600 0.93 -5.89 30.60
C ALA A 600 -0.33 -5.03 30.72
N THR A 601 -0.93 -4.65 29.58
CA THR A 601 -2.06 -3.71 29.58
C THR A 601 -3.29 -4.20 30.35
N MET A 602 -3.46 -5.51 30.53
CA MET A 602 -4.53 -6.07 31.37
C MET A 602 -4.35 -5.76 32.86
N GLU A 603 -3.13 -5.45 33.29
CA GLU A 603 -2.79 -5.30 34.71
C GLU A 603 -2.56 -3.84 35.09
N VAL A 604 -1.84 -3.10 34.23
CA VAL A 604 -1.45 -1.70 34.50
C VAL A 604 -2.25 -0.69 33.67
N GLY A 605 -3.13 -1.16 32.78
CA GLY A 605 -3.87 -0.31 31.85
C GLY A 605 -3.02 0.16 30.66
N ARG A 606 -3.51 1.19 29.96
CA ARG A 606 -2.85 1.71 28.76
C ARG A 606 -1.63 2.57 29.15
N PRO A 607 -0.41 2.27 28.65
CA PRO A 607 0.76 3.07 28.96
C PRO A 607 0.70 4.47 28.36
N ASP A 608 1.30 5.45 29.04
CA ASP A 608 1.54 6.79 28.50
C ASP A 608 2.68 6.76 27.46
N LEU A 609 2.30 6.42 26.23
CA LEU A 609 3.23 6.33 25.12
C LEU A 609 3.79 7.69 24.70
N GLU A 610 3.03 8.76 24.89
CA GLU A 610 3.47 10.10 24.50
C GLU A 610 4.61 10.55 25.43
N GLY A 611 4.44 10.39 26.75
CA GLY A 611 5.50 10.65 27.72
C GLY A 611 6.72 9.73 27.55
N LEU A 612 6.51 8.43 27.28
CA LEU A 612 7.62 7.50 26.99
C LEU A 612 8.42 7.94 25.76
N MET A 613 7.75 8.39 24.70
CA MET A 613 8.43 8.90 23.51
C MET A 613 9.23 10.17 23.80
N GLU A 614 8.69 11.10 24.59
CA GLU A 614 9.41 12.32 25.01
C GLU A 614 10.70 11.95 25.75
N VAL A 615 10.62 11.07 26.75
CA VAL A 615 11.79 10.61 27.53
C VAL A 615 12.85 9.96 26.65
N VAL A 616 12.42 9.10 25.70
CA VAL A 616 13.33 8.42 24.78
C VAL A 616 14.00 9.41 23.83
N VAL A 617 13.24 10.35 23.27
CA VAL A 617 13.76 11.37 22.33
C VAL A 617 14.72 12.32 23.04
N ASP A 618 14.41 12.73 24.27
CA ASP A 618 15.25 13.63 25.07
C ASP A 618 16.51 12.97 25.63
N GLY A 619 16.58 11.63 25.61
CA GLY A 619 17.77 10.88 26.00
C GLY A 619 17.86 10.56 27.48
N GLY A 620 16.74 10.53 28.21
CA GLY A 620 16.69 10.11 29.62
C GLY A 620 17.42 11.01 30.62
N ASN A 621 18.07 12.09 30.18
CA ASN A 621 18.89 12.96 31.03
C ASN A 621 18.15 14.26 31.39
N GLY A 622 17.18 14.14 32.30
CA GLY A 622 16.42 15.26 32.83
C GLY A 622 17.13 16.11 33.89
N ARG A 623 18.47 16.07 34.04
CA ARG A 623 19.12 16.72 35.21
C ARG A 623 20.44 17.47 35.06
N ASN A 624 21.11 17.50 33.91
CA ASN A 624 22.29 18.38 33.73
C ASN A 624 22.01 19.44 32.65
N GLY A 625 21.58 20.61 33.11
CA GLY A 625 21.03 21.70 32.31
C GLY A 625 21.99 22.46 31.38
N ASN A 626 23.24 22.04 31.19
CA ASN A 626 24.18 22.77 30.35
C ASN A 626 24.87 21.84 29.33
N SER A 627 24.79 22.21 28.03
CA SER A 627 25.62 21.71 26.90
C SER A 627 25.05 20.69 25.89
N SER A 628 23.76 20.74 25.47
CA SER A 628 23.35 19.89 24.31
C SER A 628 22.25 20.44 23.37
N TYR A 629 21.90 21.72 23.44
CA TYR A 629 20.86 22.29 22.57
C TYR A 629 21.23 22.28 21.07
N GLY A 630 22.50 22.57 20.73
CA GLY A 630 22.97 22.52 19.33
C GLY A 630 23.15 21.12 18.74
N LYS A 631 23.28 20.08 19.59
CA LYS A 631 23.48 18.67 19.17
C LYS A 631 22.17 17.95 18.93
N LYS A 632 21.10 18.32 19.66
CA LYS A 632 19.73 17.80 19.48
C LYS A 632 19.16 18.11 18.08
N ASN A 633 19.45 19.31 17.55
CA ASN A 633 18.93 19.78 16.26
C ASN A 633 19.47 19.00 15.03
N LYS A 634 20.56 18.23 15.18
CA LYS A 634 21.19 17.47 14.08
C LYS A 634 20.88 15.97 14.10
N ARG A 635 20.28 15.45 15.17
CA ARG A 635 20.06 14.00 15.31
C ARG A 635 18.90 13.55 14.43
N ARG A 636 19.13 12.58 13.55
CA ARG A 636 18.09 11.94 12.74
C ARG A 636 17.39 10.88 13.58
N ILE A 637 16.08 11.01 13.71
CA ILE A 637 15.25 10.06 14.45
C ILE A 637 14.41 9.26 13.46
N GLY A 638 14.51 7.95 13.54
CA GLY A 638 13.72 7.01 12.76
C GLY A 638 12.78 6.25 13.68
N VAL A 639 11.47 6.33 13.43
CA VAL A 639 10.45 5.63 14.19
C VAL A 639 9.75 4.61 13.28
N VAL A 640 9.72 3.35 13.70
CA VAL A 640 8.90 2.30 13.09
C VAL A 640 7.89 1.83 14.11
N VAL A 641 6.61 1.81 13.75
CA VAL A 641 5.54 1.31 14.61
C VAL A 641 4.76 0.20 13.92
N SER A 642 4.47 -0.87 14.66
CA SER A 642 3.61 -1.96 14.22
C SER A 642 2.70 -2.41 15.35
N GLY A 643 1.39 -2.40 15.13
CA GLY A 643 0.40 -2.84 16.12
C GLY A 643 -1.02 -2.38 15.78
N PRO A 644 -1.92 -2.31 16.77
CA PRO A 644 -3.31 -1.87 16.56
C PRO A 644 -3.43 -0.44 16.04
N ASP A 645 -4.52 -0.14 15.35
CA ASP A 645 -4.72 1.18 14.71
C ASP A 645 -4.69 2.36 15.67
N GLY A 646 -5.24 2.19 16.88
CA GLY A 646 -5.18 3.20 17.93
C GLY A 646 -3.75 3.52 18.38
N LEU A 647 -2.89 2.48 18.49
CA LEU A 647 -1.47 2.64 18.80
C LEU A 647 -0.75 3.38 17.67
N ASN A 648 -0.90 2.89 16.44
CA ASN A 648 -0.25 3.49 15.27
C ASN A 648 -0.60 4.98 15.13
N ARG A 649 -1.88 5.34 15.33
CA ARG A 649 -2.35 6.73 15.28
C ARG A 649 -1.71 7.60 16.37
N THR A 650 -1.69 7.14 17.61
CA THR A 650 -1.10 7.88 18.74
C THR A 650 0.37 8.19 18.46
N ILE A 651 1.17 7.18 18.08
CA ILE A 651 2.59 7.36 17.75
C ILE A 651 2.77 8.30 16.56
N ASN A 652 1.98 8.12 15.50
CA ASN A 652 2.08 8.93 14.30
C ASN A 652 1.74 10.40 14.56
N ASN A 653 0.74 10.68 15.40
CA ASN A 653 0.38 12.04 15.79
C ASN A 653 1.41 12.66 16.73
N LYS A 654 2.02 11.88 17.64
CA LYS A 654 3.12 12.36 18.47
C LYS A 654 4.36 12.68 17.64
N CYS A 655 4.66 11.85 16.65
CA CYS A 655 5.71 12.12 15.66
C CYS A 655 5.42 13.41 14.87
N ALA A 656 4.16 13.67 14.50
CA ALA A 656 3.77 14.92 13.84
C ALA A 656 4.01 16.15 14.73
N GLU A 657 3.72 16.05 16.04
CA GLU A 657 4.03 17.11 17.01
C GLU A 657 5.54 17.37 17.06
N PHE A 658 6.37 16.34 17.18
CA PHE A 658 7.82 16.49 17.20
C PHE A 658 8.38 17.11 15.90
N VAL A 659 7.82 16.73 14.74
CA VAL A 659 8.20 17.32 13.46
C VAL A 659 7.74 18.78 13.37
N LYS A 660 6.56 19.12 13.93
CA LYS A 660 6.05 20.50 14.01
C LYS A 660 6.98 21.36 14.88
N GLU A 661 7.53 20.78 15.94
CA GLU A 661 8.61 21.33 16.75
C GLU A 661 9.98 21.28 16.05
N GLY A 662 10.06 21.16 14.73
CA GLY A 662 11.33 21.27 14.01
C GLY A 662 12.30 20.09 14.15
N MET A 663 11.96 19.00 14.83
CA MET A 663 12.83 17.84 14.93
C MET A 663 12.98 17.10 13.59
N ASN A 664 14.17 16.58 13.32
CA ASN A 664 14.45 15.76 12.13
C ASN A 664 14.03 14.30 12.36
N LEU A 665 12.71 14.10 12.44
CA LEU A 665 12.08 12.81 12.69
C LEU A 665 11.37 12.29 11.43
N LYS A 666 11.48 10.99 11.20
CA LYS A 666 10.67 10.27 10.21
C LYS A 666 10.00 9.09 10.88
N VAL A 667 8.73 8.89 10.57
CA VAL A 667 7.93 7.78 11.05
C VAL A 667 7.44 6.94 9.89
N THR A 668 7.39 5.62 10.08
CA THR A 668 6.68 4.72 9.20
C THR A 668 5.86 3.72 10.01
N ILE A 669 4.70 3.38 9.49
CA ILE A 669 3.76 2.44 10.11
C ILE A 669 3.79 1.18 9.26
N GLU A 670 4.24 0.09 9.86
CA GLU A 670 4.26 -1.22 9.23
C GLU A 670 3.07 -2.03 9.76
N LYS A 671 2.04 -2.18 8.92
CA LYS A 671 0.88 -3.02 9.23
C LYS A 671 0.96 -4.29 8.41
N PHE A 672 1.18 -5.40 9.10
CA PHE A 672 1.07 -6.72 8.50
C PHE A 672 0.06 -7.53 9.30
N GLY A 673 -1.00 -7.95 8.63
CA GLY A 673 -2.22 -8.50 9.21
C GLY A 673 -3.40 -7.93 8.44
N TRP A 674 -4.14 -8.79 7.75
CA TRP A 674 -5.28 -8.41 6.91
C TRP A 674 -6.58 -8.46 7.69
#